data_AF-A0A7X3VPU0-F1
#
_entry.id   AF-A0A7X3VPU0-F1
#
_cell.length_a   1.000
_cell.length_b   1.000
_cell.length_c   1.000
_cell.angle_alpha   90.00
_cell.angle_beta   90.00
_cell.angle_gamma   90.00
#
_symmetry.space_group_name_H-M   'P 1'
#
loop_
_entity.id
_entity.type
_entity.pdbx_description
1 polymer ?
#
loop_
_entity_poly.entity_id
_entity_poly.type
_entity_poly.pdbx_seq_one_letter_code
_entity_poly.pdbx_strand_id
1 'polypeptide(L)'
;MPDTDTDLETLLDVDVIDNIKNHAGVLVWRAGFTNSGVSENNRVVERHKSRYGAYWKSYDFAGNVGRQNIFEHPLSFNHDGGEVVFNLPNGLQAYHLFDETGGQLDKAPVEIVSNPAASDPAVYNGISCIGCHTDGMKPFTDEVRPVIQAVQNPIFNRDHALQLYVEQTVMDILVERDTERFVTALTRTGNTSDGSEPISRFHETYNSYLDAAHAAAAVGLPEKVFLSKIQENANLQSFGLQVLVEGGVVKRDTWTSNFNAIVFALNTPVVVSIPDVDSPGTGDITSHPDDAVYIPDPNLRAALARMLQQRVDAPITVSQMEQFSRFSRAGHTKNGVYVEGENLTLFNKGIKDLTGLEYAINLKELFVREHREEFRGNGISDLTPISGLTQLVNLNIGGIGNYVSDLSPIANLTNIKHLHLGGNPITDLSPIANFTQLETFGFDDNVPLTDISVLADMKNLIRVGMWGPRFRDMSPLVNLPNIETISLCGNEISEIPSLKNAPKLKELYVFGNNVSDVSILQDLTNLERLNLSNNNIIDISPLAGLTNLKWLDLTGNPIRDWTPLYELSKNTKIEPNGFTFSADSTLVALDSTFTFNIDALFVQNLTGWQCGVSFDPNLLEAIEVAEGDFLSSDATQTFFSEGSIDNENGLITGFNVLRLDGTGLNGSGPLLSIKFKAKKVGKVTFRPGDCTLGDSDGIELPSVVPNLEIEIVEELPMPEADIFAGPKEDVNMDGKINILDLIVVTKYFGEPITENNQRADVNGDRVINILDLVAVANAF
;
A
#
# COMPACT_ATOMS: atom_id res chain seq x y z
N MET A 1 16.04 6.37 -0.50
CA MET A 1 15.82 6.09 0.94
C MET A 1 14.42 6.59 1.26
N PRO A 2 13.77 6.13 2.33
CA PRO A 2 12.49 6.71 2.77
C PRO A 2 12.66 8.22 3.01
N ASP A 3 11.62 9.00 2.74
CA ASP A 3 11.67 10.46 2.83
C ASP A 3 11.54 10.95 4.27
N THR A 4 10.95 10.11 5.15
CA THR A 4 10.86 10.35 6.59
C THR A 4 11.28 9.13 7.42
N ASP A 5 11.59 9.36 8.69
CA ASP A 5 11.82 8.30 9.68
C ASP A 5 10.56 7.45 9.92
N THR A 6 9.37 8.03 9.83
CA THR A 6 8.07 7.34 9.96
C THR A 6 7.79 6.41 8.78
N ASP A 7 8.18 6.80 7.56
CA ASP A 7 8.12 5.91 6.39
C ASP A 7 9.07 4.72 6.56
N LEU A 8 10.26 4.97 7.12
CA LEU A 8 11.23 3.92 7.43
C LEU A 8 10.71 2.98 8.53
N GLU A 9 10.08 3.51 9.57
CA GLU A 9 9.42 2.77 10.65
C GLU A 9 8.34 1.84 10.10
N THR A 10 7.49 2.33 9.19
CA THR A 10 6.46 1.54 8.50
C THR A 10 7.08 0.41 7.67
N LEU A 11 8.16 0.68 6.93
CA LEU A 11 8.85 -0.35 6.13
C LEU A 11 9.49 -1.46 6.99
N LEU A 12 9.77 -1.17 8.25
CA LEU A 12 10.47 -2.04 9.18
C LEU A 12 9.56 -2.67 10.23
N ASP A 13 8.24 -2.47 10.09
CA ASP A 13 7.19 -2.90 11.03
C ASP A 13 7.49 -2.42 12.47
N VAL A 14 7.82 -1.13 12.62
CA VAL A 14 8.09 -0.47 13.91
C VAL A 14 7.07 0.64 14.13
N ASP A 15 6.31 0.61 15.22
CA ASP A 15 5.49 1.75 15.66
C ASP A 15 6.16 2.40 16.87
N VAL A 16 6.89 3.50 16.68
CA VAL A 16 7.64 4.15 17.76
C VAL A 16 6.72 4.73 18.83
N ILE A 17 5.59 5.32 18.42
CA ILE A 17 4.65 5.98 19.35
C ILE A 17 4.00 4.93 20.25
N ASP A 18 3.50 3.85 19.66
CA ASP A 18 2.87 2.76 20.40
C ASP A 18 3.88 2.03 21.29
N ASN A 19 5.08 1.76 20.76
CA ASN A 19 6.15 1.14 21.53
C ASN A 19 6.48 1.92 22.81
N ILE A 20 6.69 3.24 22.70
CA ILE A 20 7.01 4.09 23.86
C ILE A 20 5.85 4.11 24.86
N LYS A 21 4.62 4.21 24.38
CA LYS A 21 3.44 4.38 25.23
C LYS A 21 3.03 3.09 25.95
N ASN A 22 3.04 1.98 25.23
CA ASN A 22 2.39 0.74 25.65
C ASN A 22 3.37 -0.43 25.84
N HIS A 23 4.60 -0.35 25.33
CA HIS A 23 5.56 -1.47 25.33
C HIS A 23 6.98 -1.11 25.83
N ALA A 24 7.05 -0.14 26.74
CA ALA A 24 8.27 0.28 27.43
C ALA A 24 8.95 -0.88 28.17
N GLY A 25 10.22 -1.15 27.85
CA GLY A 25 11.00 -2.24 28.42
C GLY A 25 10.79 -3.61 27.76
N VAL A 26 9.94 -3.71 26.73
CA VAL A 26 9.57 -4.97 26.06
C VAL A 26 9.80 -4.93 24.55
N LEU A 27 9.33 -3.86 23.89
CA LEU A 27 9.55 -3.62 22.46
C LEU A 27 10.46 -2.41 22.23
N VAL A 28 10.51 -1.47 23.18
CA VAL A 28 11.45 -0.34 23.20
C VAL A 28 12.20 -0.26 24.52
N TRP A 29 13.48 0.08 24.45
CA TRP A 29 14.32 0.38 25.61
C TRP A 29 15.00 1.72 25.39
N ARG A 30 15.02 2.56 26.41
CA ARG A 30 15.58 3.91 26.32
C ARG A 30 16.78 4.06 27.26
N ALA A 31 17.72 4.89 26.88
CA ALA A 31 18.75 5.43 27.75
C ALA A 31 18.94 6.91 27.42
N GLY A 32 19.38 7.68 28.41
CA GLY A 32 19.70 9.09 28.23
C GLY A 32 21.02 9.44 28.91
N PHE A 33 21.80 10.29 28.27
CA PHE A 33 23.12 10.69 28.76
C PHE A 33 23.47 12.09 28.27
N THR A 34 24.35 12.74 29.04
CA THR A 34 24.77 14.13 28.77
C THR A 34 25.91 14.25 27.77
N ASN A 35 26.64 13.17 27.51
CA ASN A 35 27.80 13.19 26.63
C ASN A 35 27.84 11.94 25.73
N SER A 36 27.65 12.15 24.43
CA SER A 36 27.68 11.09 23.42
C SER A 36 29.03 10.97 22.71
N GLY A 37 29.96 11.90 22.94
CA GLY A 37 31.18 12.07 22.14
C GLY A 37 30.96 12.73 20.77
N VAL A 38 29.71 12.91 20.34
CA VAL A 38 29.34 13.60 19.09
C VAL A 38 28.43 14.82 19.32
N SER A 39 27.90 15.02 20.52
CA SER A 39 27.15 16.21 20.92
C SER A 39 27.63 16.71 22.28
N GLU A 40 27.63 18.03 22.47
CA GLU A 40 27.84 18.67 23.77
C GLU A 40 26.54 18.77 24.59
N ASN A 41 25.41 18.36 24.01
CA ASN A 41 24.10 18.38 24.63
C ASN A 41 23.61 16.98 25.01
N ASN A 42 22.53 16.95 25.78
CA ASN A 42 21.77 15.75 26.12
C ASN A 42 21.50 14.93 24.85
N ARG A 43 21.50 13.60 24.99
CA ARG A 43 21.08 12.68 23.94
C ARG A 43 20.23 11.58 24.57
N VAL A 44 19.21 11.17 23.83
CA VAL A 44 18.38 10.01 24.16
C VAL A 44 18.55 8.99 23.05
N VAL A 45 18.66 7.72 23.42
CA VAL A 45 18.67 6.60 22.48
C VAL A 45 17.58 5.62 22.83
N GLU A 46 16.96 5.07 21.80
CA GLU A 46 15.90 4.09 21.85
C GLU A 46 16.25 2.90 20.99
N ARG A 47 16.01 1.72 21.53
CA ARG A 47 16.17 0.45 20.82
C ARG A 47 14.79 -0.14 20.61
N HIS A 48 14.33 -0.23 19.38
CA HIS A 48 13.09 -0.93 19.03
C HIS A 48 13.37 -2.33 18.47
N LYS A 49 12.46 -3.28 18.71
CA LYS A 49 12.39 -4.49 17.88
C LYS A 49 11.89 -4.10 16.50
N SER A 50 12.50 -4.68 15.47
CA SER A 50 12.16 -4.46 14.07
C SER A 50 12.15 -5.78 13.32
N ARG A 51 11.42 -5.84 12.20
CA ARG A 51 11.29 -6.98 11.28
C ARG A 51 12.61 -7.72 11.02
N TYR A 52 13.72 -6.99 10.84
CA TYR A 52 15.03 -7.59 10.51
C TYR A 52 16.03 -7.64 11.68
N GLY A 53 15.61 -7.22 12.88
CA GLY A 53 16.40 -7.33 14.11
C GLY A 53 16.21 -6.15 15.05
N ALA A 54 16.92 -5.06 14.77
CA ALA A 54 16.97 -3.87 15.60
C ALA A 54 16.74 -2.61 14.76
N TYR A 55 16.06 -1.66 15.39
CA TYR A 55 15.91 -0.28 14.94
C TYR A 55 16.31 0.61 16.12
N TRP A 56 17.50 1.21 16.04
CA TRP A 56 18.01 2.11 17.06
C TRP A 56 17.75 3.54 16.62
N LYS A 57 16.96 4.29 17.37
CA LYS A 57 16.67 5.70 17.10
C LYS A 57 17.30 6.56 18.18
N SER A 58 17.99 7.61 17.77
CA SER A 58 18.52 8.60 18.69
C SER A 58 17.78 9.92 18.52
N TYR A 59 17.69 10.66 19.61
CA TYR A 59 17.17 12.01 19.66
C TYR A 59 18.29 12.90 20.17
N ASP A 60 18.70 13.82 19.31
CA ASP A 60 19.73 14.80 19.57
C ASP A 60 19.08 16.16 19.85
N PHE A 61 19.76 16.97 20.67
CA PHE A 61 19.21 18.21 21.22
C PHE A 61 20.18 19.37 20.94
N ALA A 62 19.63 20.55 20.65
CA ALA A 62 20.38 21.79 20.50
C ALA A 62 20.68 22.47 21.85
N GLY A 63 20.11 21.97 22.95
CA GLY A 63 20.31 22.50 24.30
C GLY A 63 19.95 21.51 25.42
N ASN A 64 20.09 21.98 26.67
CA ASN A 64 20.05 21.12 27.87
C ASN A 64 18.98 21.53 28.91
N VAL A 65 18.12 22.50 28.58
CA VAL A 65 17.20 23.16 29.52
C VAL A 65 15.74 23.03 29.08
N GLY A 66 14.81 23.31 30.00
CA GLY A 66 13.37 23.23 29.71
C GLY A 66 13.00 21.84 29.19
N ARG A 67 12.19 21.75 28.14
CA ARG A 67 11.77 20.48 27.51
C ARG A 67 12.92 19.68 26.87
N GLN A 68 14.15 20.17 26.86
CA GLN A 68 15.35 19.45 26.42
C GLN A 68 16.20 18.94 27.60
N ASN A 69 15.79 19.23 28.84
CA ASN A 69 16.39 18.64 30.03
C ASN A 69 15.84 17.22 30.24
N ILE A 70 16.57 16.21 29.75
CA ILE A 70 16.14 14.81 29.76
C ILE A 70 16.02 14.22 31.17
N PHE A 71 16.60 14.86 32.19
CA PHE A 71 16.48 14.45 33.59
C PHE A 71 15.18 14.94 34.24
N GLU A 72 14.67 16.08 33.78
CA GLU A 72 13.41 16.67 34.25
C GLU A 72 12.22 16.18 33.41
N HIS A 73 12.44 15.95 32.12
CA HIS A 73 11.42 15.50 31.16
C HIS A 73 11.79 14.20 30.44
N PRO A 74 12.08 13.10 31.16
CA PRO A 74 12.52 11.84 30.54
C PRO A 74 11.48 11.20 29.61
N LEU A 75 10.20 11.54 29.78
CA LEU A 75 9.09 10.96 29.00
C LEU A 75 8.50 11.90 27.95
N SER A 76 8.82 13.20 27.99
CA SER A 76 8.17 14.18 27.12
C SER A 76 9.10 15.35 26.85
N PHE A 77 10.03 15.13 25.92
CA PHE A 77 11.04 16.10 25.54
C PHE A 77 10.84 16.56 24.09
N ASN A 78 11.52 17.64 23.70
CA ASN A 78 11.57 18.13 22.33
C ASN A 78 12.99 17.93 21.80
N HIS A 79 13.17 17.16 20.74
CA HIS A 79 14.46 16.96 20.09
C HIS A 79 14.59 17.87 18.86
N ASP A 80 15.81 17.99 18.33
CA ASP A 80 16.12 18.80 17.15
C ASP A 80 16.60 17.95 15.96
N GLY A 81 16.44 16.63 16.07
CA GLY A 81 16.74 15.65 15.03
C GLY A 81 17.36 14.39 15.61
N GLY A 82 17.96 13.56 14.77
CA GLY A 82 18.70 12.40 15.23
C GLY A 82 19.16 11.45 14.13
N GLU A 83 19.60 10.29 14.58
CA GLU A 83 20.06 9.18 13.74
C GLU A 83 19.29 7.91 14.05
N VAL A 84 18.97 7.17 12.99
CA VAL A 84 18.50 5.79 13.02
C VAL A 84 19.60 4.85 12.51
N VAL A 85 19.92 3.82 13.30
CA VAL A 85 20.73 2.67 12.89
C VAL A 85 19.85 1.41 12.87
N PHE A 86 19.68 0.78 11.72
CA PHE A 86 18.75 -0.35 11.57
C PHE A 86 19.35 -1.52 10.80
N ASN A 87 18.77 -2.71 11.01
CA ASN A 87 19.21 -3.91 10.30
C ASN A 87 18.52 -4.10 8.94
N LEU A 88 19.32 -4.48 7.95
CA LEU A 88 18.85 -4.96 6.66
C LEU A 88 18.53 -6.47 6.71
N PRO A 89 17.79 -7.02 5.72
CA PRO A 89 17.44 -8.45 5.69
C PRO A 89 18.65 -9.40 5.75
N ASN A 90 19.82 -8.94 5.30
CA ASN A 90 21.07 -9.71 5.32
C ASN A 90 21.85 -9.59 6.65
N GLY A 91 21.34 -8.81 7.62
CA GLY A 91 21.94 -8.57 8.92
C GLY A 91 22.98 -7.45 8.98
N LEU A 92 23.31 -6.81 7.83
CA LEU A 92 24.13 -5.60 7.83
C LEU A 92 23.35 -4.42 8.43
N GLN A 93 24.06 -3.35 8.78
CA GLN A 93 23.47 -2.10 9.25
C GLN A 93 23.28 -1.12 8.10
N ALA A 94 22.22 -0.33 8.21
CA ALA A 94 21.97 0.85 7.40
C ALA A 94 21.61 2.02 8.33
N TYR A 95 21.69 3.23 7.79
CA TYR A 95 21.69 4.47 8.56
C TYR A 95 20.73 5.48 7.93
N HIS A 96 20.10 6.29 8.75
CA HIS A 96 19.20 7.36 8.32
C HIS A 96 19.28 8.53 9.30
N LEU A 97 19.55 9.74 8.80
CA LEU A 97 19.50 10.96 9.60
C LEU A 97 18.17 11.68 9.35
N PHE A 98 17.62 12.29 10.39
CA PHE A 98 16.34 13.00 10.33
C PHE A 98 16.36 14.31 11.13
N ASP A 99 15.54 15.28 10.71
CA ASP A 99 15.34 16.57 11.40
C ASP A 99 14.29 16.50 12.52
N GLU A 100 13.96 17.61 13.15
CA GLU A 100 12.97 17.67 14.24
C GLU A 100 11.55 17.27 13.83
N THR A 101 11.26 17.26 12.53
CA THR A 101 9.96 16.87 11.95
C THR A 101 9.94 15.42 11.47
N GLY A 102 11.09 14.73 11.48
CA GLY A 102 11.27 13.39 10.94
C GLY A 102 11.69 13.34 9.47
N GLY A 103 11.93 14.49 8.83
CA GLY A 103 12.35 14.57 7.43
C GLY A 103 13.81 14.16 7.24
N GLN A 104 14.10 13.42 6.17
CA GLN A 104 15.44 12.90 5.91
C GLN A 104 16.48 14.01 5.69
N LEU A 105 17.64 13.86 6.34
CA LEU A 105 18.79 14.75 6.20
C LEU A 105 19.95 14.04 5.50
N ASP A 106 20.56 14.72 4.53
CA ASP A 106 21.84 14.26 3.95
C ASP A 106 23.03 14.59 4.86
N LYS A 107 22.88 15.63 5.69
CA LYS A 107 23.91 16.18 6.57
C LYS A 107 23.27 16.74 7.84
N ALA A 108 23.76 16.36 9.01
CA ALA A 108 23.27 16.89 10.28
C ALA A 108 23.85 18.29 10.58
N PRO A 109 23.09 19.17 11.28
CA PRO A 109 23.59 20.45 11.77
C PRO A 109 24.71 20.26 12.80
N VAL A 110 25.84 20.94 12.59
CA VAL A 110 27.09 20.76 13.36
C VAL A 110 26.92 21.23 14.81
N GLU A 111 26.03 22.19 15.03
CA GLU A 111 25.65 22.72 16.34
C GLU A 111 24.86 21.73 17.20
N ILE A 112 24.28 20.68 16.59
CA ILE A 112 23.52 19.62 17.29
C ILE A 112 24.40 18.38 17.46
N VAL A 113 25.02 17.92 16.37
CA VAL A 113 25.96 16.80 16.36
C VAL A 113 27.15 17.07 15.44
N SER A 114 28.35 16.70 15.89
CA SER A 114 29.59 16.86 15.15
C SER A 114 30.55 15.70 15.38
N ASN A 115 31.49 15.50 14.46
CA ASN A 115 32.64 14.63 14.62
C ASN A 115 33.90 15.49 14.85
N PRO A 116 34.18 15.93 16.09
CA PRO A 116 35.26 16.88 16.37
C PRO A 116 36.67 16.34 16.07
N ALA A 117 36.82 15.03 15.89
CA ALA A 117 38.09 14.39 15.54
C ALA A 117 38.38 14.40 14.02
N ALA A 118 37.40 14.73 13.18
CA ALA A 118 37.53 14.77 11.72
C ALA A 118 37.92 16.16 11.20
N SER A 119 38.46 16.20 9.99
CA SER A 119 38.83 17.45 9.31
C SER A 119 37.60 18.29 8.88
N ASP A 120 36.51 17.61 8.51
CA ASP A 120 35.17 18.17 8.42
C ASP A 120 34.37 17.66 9.62
N PRO A 121 33.95 18.53 10.56
CA PRO A 121 33.24 18.11 11.76
C PRO A 121 31.79 17.71 11.47
N ALA A 122 31.29 17.84 10.24
CA ALA A 122 29.92 17.48 9.95
C ALA A 122 29.67 15.97 9.85
N VAL A 123 28.48 15.56 10.27
CA VAL A 123 27.99 14.18 10.19
C VAL A 123 27.12 14.04 8.94
N TYR A 124 27.57 13.23 7.98
CA TYR A 124 26.85 12.93 6.75
C TYR A 124 26.15 11.58 6.84
N ASN A 125 24.92 11.52 6.35
CA ASN A 125 24.10 10.31 6.39
C ASN A 125 24.80 9.16 5.68
N GLY A 126 24.80 7.98 6.30
CA GLY A 126 25.48 6.79 5.81
C GLY A 126 27.00 6.84 6.02
N ILE A 127 27.69 7.84 5.48
CA ILE A 127 29.17 7.85 5.47
C ILE A 127 29.76 8.01 6.87
N SER A 128 29.40 9.09 7.57
CA SER A 128 29.91 9.34 8.93
C SER A 128 29.40 8.28 9.90
N CYS A 129 28.16 7.81 9.68
CA CYS A 129 27.51 6.77 10.45
C CYS A 129 28.23 5.42 10.35
N ILE A 130 28.56 4.97 9.12
CA ILE A 130 29.36 3.76 8.88
C ILE A 130 30.72 3.90 9.56
N GLY A 131 31.39 5.05 9.42
CA GLY A 131 32.66 5.35 10.09
C GLY A 131 32.57 5.14 11.61
N CYS A 132 31.57 5.76 12.25
CA CYS A 132 31.34 5.61 13.69
C CYS A 132 30.98 4.16 14.06
N HIS A 133 30.20 3.45 13.27
CA HIS A 133 29.68 2.12 13.57
C HIS A 133 30.45 0.97 12.90
N THR A 134 31.69 1.19 12.47
CA THR A 134 32.54 0.19 11.80
C THR A 134 32.67 -1.10 12.62
N ASP A 135 32.70 -0.98 13.94
CA ASP A 135 32.81 -2.11 14.88
C ASP A 135 31.45 -2.52 15.49
N GLY A 136 30.35 -1.98 14.98
CA GLY A 136 28.99 -2.21 15.47
C GLY A 136 28.43 -1.08 16.34
N MET A 137 27.53 -1.43 17.25
CA MET A 137 26.84 -0.46 18.12
C MET A 137 27.79 0.10 19.17
N LYS A 138 27.71 1.41 19.43
CA LYS A 138 28.54 2.06 20.46
C LYS A 138 27.97 1.81 21.86
N PRO A 139 28.81 1.45 22.85
CA PRO A 139 28.37 1.39 24.24
C PRO A 139 28.14 2.80 24.79
N PHE A 140 27.20 2.92 25.73
CA PHE A 140 26.87 4.14 26.45
C PHE A 140 26.36 3.79 27.85
N THR A 141 26.38 4.75 28.77
CA THR A 141 25.89 4.58 30.13
C THR A 141 24.66 5.45 30.33
N ASP A 142 23.55 4.86 30.77
CA ASP A 142 22.33 5.59 31.11
C ASP A 142 22.51 6.37 32.42
N GLU A 143 22.41 7.70 32.30
CA GLU A 143 22.51 8.63 33.42
C GLU A 143 21.11 9.03 33.93
N VAL A 144 20.06 8.82 33.12
CA VAL A 144 18.70 9.25 33.43
C VAL A 144 18.00 8.32 34.42
N ARG A 145 18.14 6.98 34.29
CA ARG A 145 17.53 6.02 35.23
C ARG A 145 17.92 6.27 36.69
N PRO A 146 19.20 6.46 37.07
CA PRO A 146 19.56 6.76 38.46
C PRO A 146 18.84 8.00 39.02
N VAL A 147 18.61 9.02 38.19
CA VAL A 147 17.88 10.24 38.58
C VAL A 147 16.39 9.95 38.77
N ILE A 148 15.77 9.18 37.87
CA ILE A 148 14.38 8.73 38.03
C ILE A 148 14.23 7.90 39.33
N GLN A 149 15.22 7.06 39.67
CA GLN A 149 15.19 6.30 40.90
C GLN A 149 15.27 7.18 42.15
N ALA A 150 16.08 8.24 42.11
CA ALA A 150 16.30 9.15 43.24
C ALA A 150 15.18 10.18 43.47
N VAL A 151 14.40 10.53 42.44
CA VAL A 151 13.36 11.56 42.55
C VAL A 151 12.13 11.05 43.32
N GLN A 152 11.71 11.79 44.35
CA GLN A 152 10.60 11.38 45.23
C GLN A 152 9.22 11.79 44.72
N ASN A 153 9.10 12.96 44.07
CA ASN A 153 7.84 13.50 43.56
C ASN A 153 8.02 14.02 42.12
N PRO A 154 8.19 13.12 41.13
CA PRO A 154 8.42 13.54 39.76
C PRO A 154 7.17 14.17 39.13
N ILE A 155 7.37 15.10 38.20
CA ILE A 155 6.32 15.70 37.36
C ILE A 155 5.87 14.77 36.21
N PHE A 156 6.44 13.58 36.15
CA PHE A 156 6.22 12.56 35.14
C PHE A 156 5.90 11.23 35.82
N ASN A 157 5.30 10.28 35.09
CA ASN A 157 5.01 8.95 35.62
C ASN A 157 6.32 8.19 35.87
N ARG A 158 6.74 8.11 37.14
CA ARG A 158 8.01 7.49 37.56
C ARG A 158 8.10 6.03 37.15
N ASP A 159 7.02 5.29 37.32
CA ASP A 159 7.01 3.84 37.07
C ASP A 159 7.12 3.54 35.58
N HIS A 160 6.39 4.29 34.75
CA HIS A 160 6.52 4.20 33.30
C HIS A 160 7.92 4.62 32.82
N ALA A 161 8.51 5.67 33.41
CA ALA A 161 9.87 6.07 33.10
C ALA A 161 10.90 4.98 33.47
N LEU A 162 10.73 4.26 34.58
CA LEU A 162 11.61 3.15 34.97
C LEU A 162 11.40 1.87 34.15
N GLN A 163 10.24 1.69 33.53
CA GLN A 163 10.01 0.62 32.55
C GLN A 163 10.73 0.93 31.24
N LEU A 164 10.70 2.20 30.82
CA LEU A 164 11.31 2.63 29.56
C LEU A 164 12.84 2.74 29.65
N TYR A 165 13.35 3.41 30.70
CA TYR A 165 14.78 3.52 30.98
C TYR A 165 15.24 2.33 31.80
N VAL A 166 15.60 1.20 31.18
CA VAL A 166 15.90 -0.07 31.87
C VAL A 166 17.26 -0.08 32.58
N GLU A 167 17.49 -1.12 33.40
CA GLU A 167 18.80 -1.34 34.03
C GLU A 167 19.92 -1.39 32.99
N GLN A 168 21.08 -0.80 33.31
CA GLN A 168 22.22 -0.69 32.40
C GLN A 168 22.61 -2.05 31.80
N THR A 169 22.58 -3.11 32.61
CA THR A 169 22.94 -4.47 32.16
C THR A 169 22.03 -4.98 31.04
N VAL A 170 20.75 -4.59 31.02
CA VAL A 170 19.83 -4.95 29.93
C VAL A 170 20.23 -4.21 28.67
N MET A 171 20.57 -2.92 28.77
CA MET A 171 20.99 -2.12 27.64
C MET A 171 22.31 -2.62 27.05
N ASP A 172 23.28 -2.97 27.89
CA ASP A 172 24.56 -3.56 27.48
C ASP A 172 24.35 -4.85 26.67
N ILE A 173 23.47 -5.74 27.13
CA ILE A 173 23.12 -6.99 26.42
C ILE A 173 22.51 -6.70 25.05
N LEU A 174 21.66 -5.68 24.94
CA LEU A 174 21.02 -5.30 23.67
C LEU A 174 22.06 -4.76 22.68
N VAL A 175 22.96 -3.89 23.14
CA VAL A 175 24.07 -3.33 22.35
C VAL A 175 25.01 -4.44 21.88
N GLU A 176 25.39 -5.36 22.77
CA GLU A 176 26.27 -6.50 22.45
C GLU A 176 25.62 -7.41 21.41
N ARG A 177 24.37 -7.83 21.62
CA ARG A 177 23.64 -8.69 20.67
C ARG A 177 23.51 -8.08 19.28
N ASP A 178 23.19 -6.79 19.21
CA ASP A 178 22.97 -6.12 17.93
C ASP A 178 24.32 -5.82 17.23
N THR A 179 25.41 -5.66 17.98
CA THR A 179 26.79 -5.66 17.48
C THR A 179 27.20 -7.03 16.92
N GLU A 180 26.97 -8.12 17.65
CA GLU A 180 27.28 -9.48 17.19
C GLU A 180 26.55 -9.83 15.89
N ARG A 181 25.27 -9.41 15.76
CA ARG A 181 24.48 -9.56 14.54
C ARG A 181 25.17 -8.89 13.36
N PHE A 182 25.58 -7.64 13.52
CA PHE A 182 26.26 -6.88 12.47
C PHE A 182 27.60 -7.50 12.10
N VAL A 183 28.46 -7.80 13.08
CA VAL A 183 29.79 -8.39 12.85
C VAL A 183 29.67 -9.76 12.17
N THR A 184 28.67 -10.56 12.55
CA THR A 184 28.38 -11.86 11.90
C THR A 184 28.00 -11.66 10.44
N ALA A 185 27.15 -10.67 10.13
CA ALA A 185 26.76 -10.35 8.77
C ALA A 185 27.93 -9.82 7.94
N LEU A 186 28.76 -8.94 8.52
CA LEU A 186 29.96 -8.39 7.89
C LEU A 186 30.99 -9.48 7.57
N THR A 187 31.19 -10.44 8.48
CA THR A 187 32.10 -11.58 8.26
C THR A 187 31.65 -12.42 7.06
N ARG A 188 30.34 -12.59 6.85
CA ARG A 188 29.80 -13.32 5.69
C ARG A 188 30.09 -12.64 4.36
N THR A 189 30.38 -11.35 4.35
CA THR A 189 30.78 -10.63 3.12
C THR A 189 32.27 -10.76 2.82
N GLY A 190 33.04 -11.46 3.65
CA GLY A 190 34.50 -11.60 3.53
C GLY A 190 35.29 -10.42 4.12
N ASN A 191 34.63 -9.52 4.86
CA ASN A 191 35.27 -8.40 5.56
C ASN A 191 35.43 -8.69 7.06
N THR A 192 36.32 -7.97 7.74
CA THR A 192 36.55 -8.07 9.18
C THR A 192 36.39 -6.72 9.87
N SER A 193 36.01 -6.71 11.15
CA SER A 193 35.95 -5.51 12.00
C SER A 193 37.35 -5.13 12.53
N ASP A 194 38.31 -4.92 11.64
CA ASP A 194 39.71 -4.61 12.01
C ASP A 194 39.97 -3.10 12.16
N GLY A 195 38.90 -2.30 12.27
CA GLY A 195 38.97 -0.84 12.37
C GLY A 195 39.35 -0.12 11.07
N SER A 196 39.55 -0.85 9.96
CA SER A 196 39.78 -0.23 8.65
C SER A 196 38.45 -0.01 7.94
N GLU A 197 37.88 1.19 8.07
CA GLU A 197 36.72 1.58 7.29
C GLU A 197 37.19 2.02 5.87
N PRO A 198 36.78 1.34 4.78
CA PRO A 198 37.22 1.68 3.43
C PRO A 198 36.35 2.74 2.73
N ILE A 199 35.12 2.99 3.19
CA ILE A 199 34.12 3.87 2.58
C ILE A 199 34.38 5.35 2.91
N SER A 200 34.58 5.72 4.17
CA SER A 200 35.08 6.98 4.68
C SER A 200 36.42 7.34 4.06
N ARG A 201 37.40 6.42 3.97
CA ARG A 201 38.66 6.72 3.25
C ARG A 201 38.41 6.97 1.77
N PHE A 202 37.52 6.21 1.13
CA PHE A 202 37.14 6.42 -0.27
C PHE A 202 36.34 7.72 -0.46
N HIS A 203 35.49 8.08 0.49
CA HIS A 203 34.69 9.30 0.52
C HIS A 203 35.56 10.52 0.76
N GLU A 204 36.49 10.48 1.70
CA GLU A 204 37.50 11.52 1.92
C GLU A 204 38.37 11.69 0.68
N THR A 205 38.81 10.58 0.08
CA THR A 205 39.56 10.59 -1.18
C THR A 205 38.70 11.13 -2.33
N TYR A 206 37.41 10.79 -2.38
CA TYR A 206 36.47 11.32 -3.35
C TYR A 206 36.27 12.82 -3.11
N ASN A 207 35.89 13.28 -1.94
CA ASN A 207 35.65 14.69 -1.66
C ASN A 207 36.90 15.57 -1.64
N SER A 208 38.09 14.98 -1.64
CA SER A 208 39.33 15.71 -1.82
C SER A 208 39.39 16.44 -3.17
N TYR A 209 40.27 17.44 -3.25
CA TYR A 209 40.52 18.14 -4.50
C TYR A 209 41.06 17.16 -5.57
N LEU A 210 40.59 17.31 -6.81
CA LEU A 210 41.15 16.53 -7.92
C LEU A 210 42.32 17.29 -8.52
N ASP A 211 43.50 16.65 -8.54
CA ASP A 211 44.59 17.06 -9.42
C ASP A 211 44.35 16.59 -10.86
N ALA A 212 45.26 16.96 -11.78
CA ALA A 212 45.16 16.60 -13.19
C ALA A 212 45.09 15.09 -13.43
N ALA A 213 45.82 14.28 -12.64
CA ALA A 213 45.85 12.84 -12.79
C ALA A 213 44.52 12.20 -12.38
N HIS A 214 43.96 12.61 -11.23
CA HIS A 214 42.68 12.12 -10.74
C HIS A 214 41.51 12.57 -11.61
N ALA A 215 41.51 13.83 -12.08
CA ALA A 215 40.51 14.34 -13.00
C ALA A 215 40.54 13.61 -14.36
N ALA A 216 41.74 13.34 -14.89
CA ALA A 216 41.91 12.57 -16.13
C ALA A 216 41.43 11.11 -15.97
N ALA A 217 41.76 10.47 -14.85
CA ALA A 217 41.32 9.12 -14.55
C ALA A 217 39.78 9.02 -14.43
N ALA A 218 39.13 10.03 -13.83
CA ALA A 218 37.69 10.08 -13.69
C ALA A 218 36.92 10.15 -15.04
N VAL A 219 37.57 10.61 -16.10
CA VAL A 219 37.01 10.62 -17.47
C VAL A 219 37.63 9.53 -18.37
N GLY A 220 38.41 8.62 -17.80
CA GLY A 220 39.01 7.49 -18.52
C GLY A 220 40.12 7.87 -19.49
N LEU A 221 40.82 8.98 -19.28
CA LEU A 221 41.88 9.46 -20.17
C LEU A 221 43.25 9.45 -19.48
N PRO A 222 44.35 9.24 -20.24
CA PRO A 222 45.69 9.54 -19.74
C PRO A 222 45.82 11.03 -19.43
N GLU A 223 46.46 11.37 -18.31
CA GLU A 223 46.63 12.75 -17.81
C GLU A 223 47.09 13.74 -18.90
N LYS A 224 48.14 13.40 -19.65
CA LYS A 224 48.65 14.25 -20.73
C LYS A 224 47.63 14.49 -21.85
N VAL A 225 46.81 13.49 -22.16
CA VAL A 225 45.77 13.59 -23.21
C VAL A 225 44.63 14.48 -22.73
N PHE A 226 44.23 14.33 -21.47
CA PHE A 226 43.22 15.16 -20.83
C PHE A 226 43.63 16.64 -20.78
N LEU A 227 44.88 16.91 -20.36
CA LEU A 227 45.41 18.27 -20.33
C LEU A 227 45.51 18.91 -21.73
N SER A 228 45.91 18.15 -22.76
CA SER A 228 45.90 18.62 -24.16
C SER A 228 44.49 19.00 -24.60
N LYS A 229 43.49 18.16 -24.29
CA LYS A 229 42.09 18.43 -24.63
C LYS A 229 41.55 19.67 -23.93
N ILE A 230 41.92 19.93 -22.68
CA ILE A 230 41.55 21.17 -21.97
C ILE A 230 42.17 22.40 -22.67
N GLN A 231 43.43 22.32 -23.09
CA GLN A 231 44.10 23.42 -23.80
C GLN A 231 43.47 23.71 -25.18
N GLU A 232 42.97 22.67 -25.85
CA GLU A 232 42.43 22.74 -27.21
C GLU A 232 40.92 23.07 -27.26
N ASN A 233 40.18 22.92 -26.16
CA ASN A 233 38.73 23.08 -26.11
C ASN A 233 38.28 24.21 -25.16
N ALA A 234 37.77 25.30 -25.74
CA ALA A 234 37.30 26.48 -24.99
C ALA A 234 36.15 26.18 -24.02
N ASN A 235 35.31 25.18 -24.30
CA ASN A 235 34.23 24.78 -23.39
C ASN A 235 34.79 24.13 -22.13
N LEU A 236 35.78 23.24 -22.27
CA LEU A 236 36.47 22.64 -21.13
C LEU A 236 37.18 23.70 -20.27
N GLN A 237 37.68 24.76 -20.89
CA GLN A 237 38.28 25.89 -20.18
C GLN A 237 37.26 26.70 -19.39
N SER A 238 36.04 26.87 -19.92
CA SER A 238 34.95 27.61 -19.25
C SER A 238 34.43 26.92 -18.00
N PHE A 239 34.64 25.60 -17.85
CA PHE A 239 34.27 24.82 -16.66
C PHE A 239 35.30 24.90 -15.52
N GLY A 240 36.22 25.87 -15.58
CA GLY A 240 37.21 26.09 -14.52
C GLY A 240 38.35 25.08 -14.50
N LEU A 241 38.49 24.23 -15.53
CA LEU A 241 39.54 23.21 -15.60
C LEU A 241 40.94 23.77 -15.93
N GLN A 242 41.04 25.06 -16.28
CA GLN A 242 42.34 25.72 -16.51
C GLN A 242 43.26 25.69 -15.28
N VAL A 243 42.71 25.47 -14.08
CA VAL A 243 43.47 25.39 -12.83
C VAL A 243 44.28 24.10 -12.70
N LEU A 244 44.03 23.08 -13.53
CA LEU A 244 44.73 21.79 -13.51
C LEU A 244 46.10 21.87 -14.22
N VAL A 245 46.91 22.86 -13.85
CA VAL A 245 48.34 22.96 -14.21
C VAL A 245 49.20 22.22 -13.19
N GLU A 246 50.53 22.18 -13.36
CA GLU A 246 51.44 21.50 -12.43
C GLU A 246 51.26 22.00 -10.99
N GLY A 247 50.74 21.14 -10.11
CA GLY A 247 50.43 21.45 -8.70
C GLY A 247 49.07 22.11 -8.45
N GLY A 248 48.27 22.33 -9.48
CA GLY A 248 46.93 22.90 -9.37
C GLY A 248 45.83 21.84 -9.21
N VAL A 249 44.72 22.21 -8.59
CA VAL A 249 43.61 21.30 -8.25
C VAL A 249 42.25 21.93 -8.48
N VAL A 250 41.23 21.12 -8.75
CA VAL A 250 39.82 21.54 -8.84
C VAL A 250 39.03 21.00 -7.66
N LYS A 251 38.10 21.80 -7.13
CA LYS A 251 37.19 21.36 -6.07
C LYS A 251 36.19 20.31 -6.58
N ARG A 252 35.82 19.36 -5.73
CA ARG A 252 34.90 18.27 -6.07
C ARG A 252 33.50 18.77 -6.46
N ASP A 253 32.97 19.80 -5.81
CA ASP A 253 31.67 20.42 -6.14
C ASP A 253 31.62 20.97 -7.57
N THR A 254 32.68 21.68 -7.96
CA THR A 254 32.88 22.27 -9.29
C THR A 254 33.05 21.18 -10.33
N TRP A 255 33.79 20.12 -10.00
CA TRP A 255 33.94 18.94 -10.85
C TRP A 255 32.61 18.23 -11.07
N THR A 256 31.88 17.89 -10.01
CA THR A 256 30.63 17.13 -10.07
C THR A 256 29.53 17.92 -10.80
N SER A 257 29.38 19.21 -10.50
CA SER A 257 28.36 20.07 -11.14
C SER A 257 28.57 20.20 -12.65
N ASN A 258 29.83 20.11 -13.11
CA ASN A 258 30.17 20.21 -14.54
C ASN A 258 30.49 18.86 -15.18
N PHE A 259 30.43 17.74 -14.45
CA PHE A 259 30.97 16.45 -14.90
C PHE A 259 30.34 15.99 -16.22
N ASN A 260 29.02 16.10 -16.33
CA ASN A 260 28.30 15.74 -17.55
C ASN A 260 28.70 16.62 -18.75
N ALA A 261 28.87 17.93 -18.52
CA ALA A 261 29.29 18.88 -19.54
C ALA A 261 30.75 18.65 -19.97
N ILE A 262 31.62 18.25 -19.03
CA ILE A 262 33.02 17.90 -19.28
C ILE A 262 33.09 16.62 -20.12
N VAL A 263 32.39 15.55 -19.73
CA VAL A 263 32.36 14.28 -20.47
C VAL A 263 31.78 14.49 -21.88
N PHE A 264 30.74 15.32 -22.01
CA PHE A 264 30.19 15.70 -23.30
C PHE A 264 31.22 16.42 -24.17
N ALA A 265 31.84 17.49 -23.65
CA ALA A 265 32.83 18.28 -24.38
C ALA A 265 34.11 17.50 -24.75
N LEU A 266 34.46 16.44 -24.00
CA LEU A 266 35.57 15.54 -24.31
C LEU A 266 35.28 14.58 -25.47
N ASN A 267 34.00 14.26 -25.69
CA ASN A 267 33.51 13.22 -26.61
C ASN A 267 32.81 13.76 -27.87
N THR A 268 32.55 15.07 -27.96
CA THR A 268 32.04 15.69 -29.18
C THR A 268 33.16 15.97 -30.19
N PRO A 269 33.01 15.57 -31.47
CA PRO A 269 33.72 16.24 -32.57
C PRO A 269 33.30 17.70 -32.59
N VAL A 270 34.25 18.60 -32.89
CA VAL A 270 33.99 20.04 -33.02
C VAL A 270 32.79 20.28 -33.94
N VAL A 271 31.80 21.08 -33.51
CA VAL A 271 31.27 22.28 -34.20
C VAL A 271 29.87 22.71 -33.67
N VAL A 272 29.78 24.02 -33.37
CA VAL A 272 28.65 24.99 -33.36
C VAL A 272 27.66 25.01 -32.17
N SER A 273 27.34 26.27 -31.84
CA SER A 273 26.68 26.86 -30.68
C SER A 273 25.29 26.32 -30.32
N ILE A 274 25.09 26.16 -29.02
CA ILE A 274 23.80 25.98 -28.33
C ILE A 274 23.03 27.31 -28.40
N PRO A 275 21.75 27.35 -28.83
CA PRO A 275 20.90 28.52 -28.64
C PRO A 275 20.47 28.63 -27.17
N ASP A 276 20.42 29.87 -26.68
CA ASP A 276 19.99 30.26 -25.33
C ASP A 276 18.65 29.62 -24.92
N VAL A 277 18.65 28.97 -23.77
CA VAL A 277 17.46 28.44 -23.09
C VAL A 277 16.82 29.59 -22.30
N ASP A 278 16.23 30.54 -23.02
CA ASP A 278 15.44 31.63 -22.41
C ASP A 278 14.44 32.24 -23.42
N SER A 279 13.69 31.40 -24.15
CA SER A 279 12.49 31.88 -24.85
C SER A 279 11.36 30.84 -24.87
N PRO A 280 10.18 31.19 -24.33
CA PRO A 280 9.00 30.36 -24.46
C PRO A 280 8.42 30.51 -25.88
N GLY A 281 8.35 29.38 -26.58
CA GLY A 281 7.44 29.17 -27.70
C GLY A 281 7.70 29.93 -29.00
N THR A 282 8.29 29.25 -29.97
CA THR A 282 7.73 29.06 -31.33
C THR A 282 8.45 27.90 -31.98
N GLY A 283 7.71 26.91 -32.47
CA GLY A 283 8.27 25.80 -33.23
C GLY A 283 9.01 26.29 -34.47
N ASP A 284 10.34 26.22 -34.42
CA ASP A 284 11.20 26.00 -35.58
C ASP A 284 12.52 25.42 -35.06
N ILE A 285 12.52 24.11 -34.77
CA ILE A 285 13.78 23.38 -34.59
C ILE A 285 14.21 23.01 -36.01
N THR A 286 15.07 23.82 -36.62
CA THR A 286 15.82 23.39 -37.82
C THR A 286 16.91 22.40 -37.39
N SER A 287 16.52 21.28 -36.77
CA SER A 287 17.43 20.17 -36.49
C SER A 287 17.58 19.35 -37.76
N HIS A 288 18.82 19.07 -38.16
CA HIS A 288 19.09 18.19 -39.27
C HIS A 288 18.65 16.75 -38.89
N PRO A 289 18.11 15.94 -39.83
CA PRO A 289 17.68 14.56 -39.55
C PRO A 289 18.73 13.66 -38.88
N ASP A 290 20.01 13.99 -39.04
CA ASP A 290 21.16 13.27 -38.50
C ASP A 290 21.65 13.81 -37.15
N ASP A 291 21.08 14.91 -36.65
CA ASP A 291 21.46 15.50 -35.36
C ASP A 291 21.12 14.52 -34.23
N ALA A 292 22.03 14.40 -33.27
CA ALA A 292 21.84 13.56 -32.11
C ALA A 292 20.86 14.21 -31.12
N VAL A 293 19.89 13.43 -30.63
CA VAL A 293 18.89 13.85 -29.65
C VAL A 293 19.45 13.70 -28.24
N TYR A 294 19.27 14.73 -27.43
CA TYR A 294 19.63 14.70 -26.01
C TYR A 294 18.57 13.94 -25.22
N ILE A 295 18.97 12.83 -24.58
CA ILE A 295 18.09 11.97 -23.76
C ILE A 295 18.82 11.72 -22.44
N PRO A 296 18.57 12.53 -21.40
CA PRO A 296 19.28 12.47 -20.12
C PRO A 296 18.90 11.27 -19.26
N ASP A 297 17.66 10.79 -19.33
CA ASP A 297 17.21 9.64 -18.56
C ASP A 297 17.82 8.34 -19.15
N PRO A 298 18.63 7.59 -18.37
CA PRO A 298 19.31 6.40 -18.87
C PRO A 298 18.34 5.25 -19.16
N ASN A 299 17.18 5.19 -18.48
CA ASN A 299 16.17 4.15 -18.69
C ASN A 299 15.37 4.42 -19.96
N LEU A 300 15.00 5.68 -20.20
CA LEU A 300 14.37 6.12 -21.45
C LEU A 300 15.31 5.89 -22.63
N ARG A 301 16.57 6.33 -22.52
CA ARG A 301 17.58 6.12 -23.56
C ARG A 301 17.79 4.63 -23.85
N ALA A 302 17.94 3.81 -22.82
CA ALA A 302 18.10 2.37 -22.98
C ALA A 302 16.87 1.71 -23.61
N ALA A 303 15.66 2.17 -23.26
CA ALA A 303 14.44 1.70 -23.90
C ALA A 303 14.44 2.03 -25.40
N LEU A 304 14.61 3.30 -25.75
CA LEU A 304 14.61 3.76 -27.15
C LEU A 304 15.70 3.09 -27.99
N ALA A 305 16.92 2.96 -27.45
CA ALA A 305 18.02 2.27 -28.13
C ALA A 305 17.71 0.79 -28.42
N ARG A 306 17.09 0.08 -27.47
CA ARG A 306 16.63 -1.30 -27.68
C ARG A 306 15.56 -1.39 -28.77
N MET A 307 14.61 -0.46 -28.79
CA MET A 307 13.56 -0.42 -29.82
C MET A 307 14.16 -0.17 -31.22
N LEU A 308 15.20 0.65 -31.31
CA LEU A 308 15.98 0.89 -32.53
C LEU A 308 16.99 -0.22 -32.85
N GLN A 309 17.06 -1.26 -32.01
CA GLN A 309 18.01 -2.39 -32.15
C GLN A 309 19.47 -1.95 -32.24
N GLN A 310 19.84 -0.92 -31.48
CA GLN A 310 21.20 -0.38 -31.44
C GLN A 310 21.79 -0.39 -30.02
N ARG A 311 23.09 -0.18 -29.93
CA ARG A 311 23.78 -0.10 -28.64
C ARG A 311 23.30 1.13 -27.86
N VAL A 312 23.23 1.02 -26.53
CA VAL A 312 22.74 2.09 -25.63
C VAL A 312 23.60 3.36 -25.71
N ASP A 313 24.89 3.21 -26.01
CA ASP A 313 25.86 4.29 -26.19
C ASP A 313 25.82 4.94 -27.58
N ALA A 314 25.15 4.32 -28.56
CA ALA A 314 25.02 4.89 -29.90
C ALA A 314 24.15 6.18 -29.84
N PRO A 315 24.49 7.22 -30.63
CA PRO A 315 23.62 8.38 -30.80
C PRO A 315 22.25 7.96 -31.36
N ILE A 316 21.19 8.52 -30.79
CA ILE A 316 19.83 8.43 -31.36
C ILE A 316 19.61 9.71 -32.15
N THR A 317 19.31 9.62 -33.44
CA THR A 317 19.12 10.82 -34.28
C THR A 317 17.67 11.30 -34.29
N VAL A 318 17.45 12.55 -34.73
CA VAL A 318 16.10 13.10 -34.92
C VAL A 318 15.27 12.20 -35.85
N SER A 319 15.81 11.79 -37.00
CA SER A 319 15.10 10.91 -37.93
C SER A 319 14.75 9.53 -37.33
N GLN A 320 15.54 9.04 -36.38
CA GLN A 320 15.20 7.82 -35.65
C GLN A 320 14.07 8.06 -34.65
N MET A 321 14.07 9.21 -33.95
CA MET A 321 12.98 9.58 -33.04
C MET A 321 11.64 9.75 -33.77
N GLU A 322 11.65 10.33 -34.97
CA GLU A 322 10.44 10.52 -35.79
C GLU A 322 9.77 9.20 -36.21
N GLN A 323 10.46 8.06 -36.13
CA GLN A 323 9.90 6.74 -36.47
C GLN A 323 8.98 6.19 -35.37
N PHE A 324 9.08 6.70 -34.14
CA PHE A 324 8.22 6.26 -33.05
C PHE A 324 6.80 6.81 -33.23
N SER A 325 5.84 5.89 -33.33
CA SER A 325 4.41 6.20 -33.48
C SER A 325 3.54 5.68 -32.34
N ARG A 326 4.08 4.79 -31.49
CA ARG A 326 3.36 4.19 -30.36
C ARG A 326 4.31 3.63 -29.31
N PHE A 327 3.98 3.88 -28.05
CA PHE A 327 4.47 3.17 -26.88
C PHE A 327 3.24 2.65 -26.11
N SER A 328 2.97 1.34 -26.13
CA SER A 328 1.67 0.78 -25.69
C SER A 328 1.77 -0.54 -24.88
N ARG A 329 0.64 -0.93 -24.24
CA ARG A 329 0.50 -1.96 -23.17
C ARG A 329 1.20 -3.30 -23.43
N ALA A 330 1.00 -3.90 -24.61
CA ALA A 330 1.69 -5.09 -25.12
C ALA A 330 0.98 -5.54 -26.40
N GLY A 331 1.76 -5.91 -27.43
CA GLY A 331 1.34 -6.78 -28.54
C GLY A 331 0.28 -6.26 -29.52
N HIS A 332 0.34 -6.74 -30.76
CA HIS A 332 -0.78 -6.68 -31.70
C HIS A 332 -1.30 -8.10 -31.91
N THR A 333 -2.61 -8.30 -31.90
CA THR A 333 -3.19 -9.56 -32.39
C THR A 333 -3.16 -9.55 -33.92
N LYS A 334 -2.31 -10.37 -34.52
CA LYS A 334 -2.47 -10.78 -35.92
C LYS A 334 -3.19 -12.12 -35.91
N ASN A 335 -4.41 -12.18 -36.45
CA ASN A 335 -5.24 -13.40 -36.53
C ASN A 335 -5.59 -14.04 -35.18
N GLY A 336 -5.86 -13.25 -34.13
CA GLY A 336 -6.35 -13.79 -32.85
C GLY A 336 -5.30 -14.53 -32.01
N VAL A 337 -4.02 -14.44 -32.37
CA VAL A 337 -2.90 -14.91 -31.54
C VAL A 337 -2.23 -13.69 -30.91
N TYR A 338 -2.14 -13.69 -29.59
CA TYR A 338 -1.37 -12.72 -28.83
C TYR A 338 0.11 -12.94 -29.12
N VAL A 339 0.80 -11.90 -29.60
CA VAL A 339 2.25 -11.89 -29.72
C VAL A 339 2.76 -10.85 -28.75
N GLU A 340 3.44 -11.30 -27.70
CA GLU A 340 4.09 -10.46 -26.70
C GLU A 340 5.13 -9.56 -27.40
N GLY A 341 4.98 -8.25 -27.24
CA GLY A 341 5.83 -7.26 -27.88
C GLY A 341 6.65 -6.51 -26.84
N GLU A 342 7.64 -7.15 -26.24
CA GLU A 342 8.59 -6.52 -25.30
C GLU A 342 9.31 -5.27 -25.87
N ASN A 343 9.21 -5.04 -27.19
CA ASN A 343 9.93 -4.00 -27.93
C ASN A 343 9.21 -2.64 -28.08
N LEU A 344 8.08 -2.37 -27.41
CA LEU A 344 7.37 -1.06 -27.56
C LEU A 344 6.77 -0.51 -26.25
N THR A 345 7.28 -0.95 -25.10
CA THR A 345 6.77 -0.52 -23.78
C THR A 345 7.74 0.44 -23.08
N LEU A 346 7.18 1.43 -22.37
CA LEU A 346 7.87 2.26 -21.39
C LEU A 346 7.38 2.00 -19.94
N PHE A 347 6.69 0.88 -19.69
CA PHE A 347 6.17 0.51 -18.36
C PHE A 347 7.26 0.06 -17.39
N ASN A 348 7.13 0.48 -16.13
CA ASN A 348 7.93 0.02 -14.99
C ASN A 348 9.44 0.05 -15.24
N LYS A 349 9.92 1.10 -15.94
CA LYS A 349 11.34 1.22 -16.31
C LYS A 349 12.11 2.16 -15.41
N GLY A 350 11.46 2.82 -14.45
CA GLY A 350 12.10 3.86 -13.64
C GLY A 350 12.45 5.11 -14.45
N ILE A 351 11.65 5.44 -15.46
CA ILE A 351 11.84 6.63 -16.31
C ILE A 351 11.31 7.86 -15.56
N LYS A 352 12.19 8.79 -15.17
CA LYS A 352 11.81 9.99 -14.42
C LYS A 352 11.73 11.23 -15.31
N ASP A 353 12.50 11.27 -16.38
CA ASP A 353 12.61 12.42 -17.29
C ASP A 353 12.31 12.00 -18.74
N LEU A 354 11.35 12.70 -19.35
CA LEU A 354 10.87 12.46 -20.72
C LEU A 354 11.63 13.24 -21.80
N THR A 355 12.65 14.04 -21.41
CA THR A 355 13.46 14.84 -22.34
C THR A 355 14.03 13.99 -23.47
N GLY A 356 13.89 14.50 -24.69
CA GLY A 356 14.17 13.84 -25.95
C GLY A 356 12.92 13.31 -26.66
N LEU A 357 11.80 13.07 -25.95
CA LEU A 357 10.54 12.66 -26.59
C LEU A 357 9.90 13.77 -27.43
N GLU A 358 10.28 15.04 -27.28
CA GLU A 358 9.80 16.15 -28.10
C GLU A 358 10.09 15.94 -29.60
N TYR A 359 11.09 15.12 -29.94
CA TYR A 359 11.44 14.74 -31.31
C TYR A 359 10.62 13.57 -31.87
N ALA A 360 9.83 12.87 -31.05
CA ALA A 360 8.94 11.79 -31.48
C ALA A 360 7.62 12.34 -32.06
N ILE A 361 7.70 13.27 -33.02
CA ILE A 361 6.57 14.07 -33.52
C ILE A 361 5.42 13.27 -34.16
N ASN A 362 5.64 12.00 -34.48
CA ASN A 362 4.65 11.08 -35.05
C ASN A 362 3.98 10.18 -34.01
N LEU A 363 4.27 10.39 -32.72
CA LEU A 363 3.74 9.60 -31.62
C LEU A 363 2.22 9.81 -31.46
N LYS A 364 1.47 8.71 -31.46
CA LYS A 364 0.00 8.69 -31.30
C LYS A 364 -0.47 8.05 -30.01
N GLU A 365 0.36 7.18 -29.44
CA GLU A 365 0.07 6.46 -28.19
C GLU A 365 1.28 6.58 -27.27
N LEU A 366 1.08 7.12 -26.07
CA LEU A 366 2.11 7.18 -25.03
C LEU A 366 1.55 6.57 -23.74
N PHE A 367 2.09 5.41 -23.39
CA PHE A 367 1.73 4.71 -22.17
C PHE A 367 2.97 4.54 -21.30
N VAL A 368 2.95 5.15 -20.11
CA VAL A 368 4.06 5.18 -19.15
C VAL A 368 3.57 4.81 -17.73
N ARG A 369 2.51 3.99 -17.68
CA ARG A 369 1.78 3.59 -16.47
C ARG A 369 2.47 2.51 -15.62
N GLU A 370 2.15 2.46 -14.34
CA GLU A 370 2.49 1.33 -13.44
C GLU A 370 1.36 0.28 -13.33
N HIS A 371 1.75 -0.99 -13.10
CA HIS A 371 0.86 -2.04 -12.63
C HIS A 371 1.01 -2.20 -11.11
N ARG A 372 -0.10 -2.35 -10.37
CA ARG A 372 -0.17 -2.35 -8.90
C ARG A 372 0.66 -3.45 -8.18
N GLU A 373 1.40 -4.28 -8.90
CA GLU A 373 2.10 -5.45 -8.35
C GLU A 373 3.64 -5.38 -8.49
N GLU A 374 4.22 -4.30 -9.00
CA GLU A 374 5.68 -4.18 -9.19
C GLU A 374 6.29 -2.96 -8.48
N PHE A 375 7.31 -3.20 -7.64
CA PHE A 375 8.00 -2.22 -6.79
C PHE A 375 8.87 -1.17 -7.53
N ARG A 376 8.65 -0.91 -8.83
CA ARG A 376 9.45 0.04 -9.64
C ARG A 376 8.59 0.81 -10.67
N GLY A 377 7.88 1.84 -10.22
CA GLY A 377 7.24 2.85 -11.08
C GLY A 377 8.23 3.69 -11.89
N ASN A 378 7.71 4.54 -12.78
CA ASN A 378 8.53 5.41 -13.63
C ASN A 378 9.02 6.67 -12.87
N GLY A 379 8.18 7.33 -12.10
CA GLY A 379 8.53 8.51 -11.30
C GLY A 379 8.47 9.81 -12.10
N ILE A 380 7.65 9.85 -13.16
CA ILE A 380 7.51 11.02 -14.04
C ILE A 380 6.76 12.12 -13.30
N SER A 381 7.30 13.34 -13.32
CA SER A 381 6.64 14.54 -12.75
C SER A 381 6.45 15.67 -13.76
N ASP A 382 7.32 15.76 -14.77
CA ASP A 382 7.28 16.81 -15.80
C ASP A 382 6.79 16.28 -17.16
N LEU A 383 5.76 16.93 -17.70
CA LEU A 383 5.18 16.63 -19.02
C LEU A 383 5.63 17.62 -20.11
N THR A 384 6.48 18.60 -19.80
CA THR A 384 7.00 19.58 -20.77
C THR A 384 7.56 18.96 -22.04
N PRO A 385 8.35 17.86 -21.99
CA PRO A 385 8.89 17.21 -23.19
C PRO A 385 7.84 16.69 -24.18
N ILE A 386 6.60 16.44 -23.75
CA ILE A 386 5.53 15.92 -24.62
C ILE A 386 4.54 17.00 -25.08
N SER A 387 4.74 18.26 -24.68
CA SER A 387 3.82 19.37 -24.97
C SER A 387 3.58 19.64 -26.46
N GLY A 388 4.57 19.32 -27.31
CA GLY A 388 4.51 19.50 -28.77
C GLY A 388 3.97 18.29 -29.55
N LEU A 389 3.67 17.16 -28.89
CA LEU A 389 3.28 15.90 -29.54
C LEU A 389 1.81 15.88 -29.95
N THR A 390 1.42 16.83 -30.79
CA THR A 390 0.03 17.11 -31.19
C THR A 390 -0.67 15.97 -31.93
N GLN A 391 0.05 14.93 -32.36
CA GLN A 391 -0.53 13.71 -32.94
C GLN A 391 -1.01 12.69 -31.89
N LEU A 392 -0.78 12.94 -30.59
CA LEU A 392 -1.22 12.05 -29.52
C LEU A 392 -2.75 11.91 -29.51
N VAL A 393 -3.19 10.65 -29.52
CA VAL A 393 -4.58 10.22 -29.44
C VAL A 393 -4.83 9.49 -28.11
N ASN A 394 -3.83 8.78 -27.59
CA ASN A 394 -3.94 8.03 -26.35
C ASN A 394 -2.78 8.39 -25.42
N LEU A 395 -3.13 8.91 -24.24
CA LEU A 395 -2.18 9.27 -23.20
C LEU A 395 -2.56 8.54 -21.91
N ASN A 396 -1.68 7.66 -21.46
CA ASN A 396 -1.83 6.94 -20.21
C ASN A 396 -0.58 7.15 -19.35
N ILE A 397 -0.69 8.10 -18.44
CA ILE A 397 0.34 8.43 -17.44
C ILE A 397 -0.05 7.94 -16.05
N GLY A 398 -1.13 7.17 -15.93
CA GLY A 398 -1.64 6.78 -14.63
C GLY A 398 -0.97 5.56 -13.99
N GLY A 399 -1.56 5.03 -12.93
CA GLY A 399 -0.94 4.03 -12.06
C GLY A 399 -0.15 4.67 -10.93
N ILE A 400 0.15 3.87 -9.90
CA ILE A 400 0.99 4.28 -8.76
C ILE A 400 2.40 4.64 -9.31
N GLY A 401 3.14 5.53 -8.64
CA GLY A 401 4.55 5.74 -8.97
C GLY A 401 4.86 6.71 -10.10
N ASN A 402 3.90 7.49 -10.60
CA ASN A 402 4.16 8.78 -11.25
C ASN A 402 3.74 9.92 -10.29
N TYR A 403 4.33 11.11 -10.48
CA TYR A 403 4.19 12.27 -9.60
C TYR A 403 3.76 13.53 -10.37
N VAL A 404 2.99 13.36 -11.44
CA VAL A 404 2.50 14.48 -12.25
C VAL A 404 1.48 15.28 -11.45
N SER A 405 1.69 16.58 -11.28
CA SER A 405 0.72 17.48 -10.63
C SER A 405 0.21 18.57 -11.57
N ASP A 406 1.00 18.96 -12.58
CA ASP A 406 0.68 19.99 -13.55
C ASP A 406 0.33 19.39 -14.93
N LEU A 407 -0.88 19.69 -15.41
CA LEU A 407 -1.36 19.29 -16.74
C LEU A 407 -1.21 20.40 -17.79
N SER A 408 -0.73 21.59 -17.43
CA SER A 408 -0.52 22.71 -18.35
C SER A 408 0.29 22.35 -19.60
N PRO A 409 1.35 21.52 -19.52
CA PRO A 409 2.12 21.13 -20.71
C PRO A 409 1.29 20.41 -21.78
N ILE A 410 0.24 19.69 -21.40
CA ILE A 410 -0.57 18.90 -22.34
C ILE A 410 -1.83 19.65 -22.82
N ALA A 411 -2.07 20.89 -22.39
CA ALA A 411 -3.31 21.62 -22.66
C ALA A 411 -3.67 21.77 -24.14
N ASN A 412 -2.67 21.76 -25.03
CA ASN A 412 -2.83 21.91 -26.48
C ASN A 412 -2.93 20.57 -27.24
N LEU A 413 -2.89 19.42 -26.56
CA LEU A 413 -2.97 18.10 -27.18
C LEU A 413 -4.43 17.70 -27.49
N THR A 414 -5.12 18.53 -28.28
CA THR A 414 -6.58 18.45 -28.49
C THR A 414 -7.06 17.23 -29.30
N ASN A 415 -6.14 16.41 -29.82
CA ASN A 415 -6.45 15.16 -30.53
C ASN A 415 -6.64 13.96 -29.59
N ILE A 416 -6.42 14.14 -28.29
CA ILE A 416 -6.57 13.07 -27.29
C ILE A 416 -8.02 12.57 -27.24
N LYS A 417 -8.17 11.26 -27.40
CA LYS A 417 -9.43 10.50 -27.30
C LYS A 417 -9.49 9.63 -26.05
N HIS A 418 -8.35 9.14 -25.58
CA HIS A 418 -8.27 8.29 -24.40
C HIS A 418 -7.23 8.88 -23.45
N LEU A 419 -7.68 9.21 -22.24
CA LEU A 419 -6.85 9.84 -21.22
C LEU A 419 -6.99 9.08 -19.90
N HIS A 420 -5.87 8.63 -19.35
CA HIS A 420 -5.82 8.02 -18.04
C HIS A 420 -4.75 8.71 -17.18
N LEU A 421 -5.18 9.28 -16.06
CA LEU A 421 -4.39 10.14 -15.18
C LEU A 421 -4.22 9.59 -13.76
N GLY A 422 -4.96 8.55 -13.39
CA GLY A 422 -5.02 8.04 -12.01
C GLY A 422 -3.66 7.72 -11.37
N GLY A 423 -3.51 7.81 -10.05
CA GLY A 423 -2.27 7.54 -9.33
C GLY A 423 -1.22 8.68 -9.40
N ASN A 424 -1.65 9.88 -9.80
CA ASN A 424 -0.84 11.09 -9.81
C ASN A 424 -1.45 12.16 -8.88
N PRO A 425 -0.64 13.04 -8.25
CA PRO A 425 -1.08 14.12 -7.36
C PRO A 425 -1.77 15.30 -8.09
N ILE A 426 -2.67 15.01 -9.04
CA ILE A 426 -3.40 16.00 -9.85
C ILE A 426 -4.61 16.51 -9.06
N THR A 427 -4.73 17.83 -8.95
CA THR A 427 -5.85 18.49 -8.27
C THR A 427 -6.65 19.43 -9.17
N ASP A 428 -6.09 19.84 -10.33
CA ASP A 428 -6.73 20.72 -11.29
C ASP A 428 -6.82 20.06 -12.68
N LEU A 429 -8.04 19.94 -13.20
CA LEU A 429 -8.31 19.44 -14.56
C LEU A 429 -8.61 20.58 -15.56
N SER A 430 -8.53 21.85 -15.16
CA SER A 430 -8.75 22.99 -16.06
C SER A 430 -7.87 22.97 -17.33
N PRO A 431 -6.61 22.48 -17.31
CA PRO A 431 -5.79 22.43 -18.53
C PRO A 431 -6.34 21.51 -19.62
N ILE A 432 -7.15 20.51 -19.29
CA ILE A 432 -7.72 19.57 -20.27
C ILE A 432 -9.10 20.00 -20.81
N ALA A 433 -9.55 21.22 -20.50
CA ALA A 433 -10.87 21.73 -20.91
C ALA A 433 -11.13 21.70 -22.42
N ASN A 434 -10.08 21.78 -23.24
CA ASN A 434 -10.19 21.76 -24.70
C ASN A 434 -10.13 20.37 -25.33
N PHE A 435 -10.11 19.29 -24.54
CA PHE A 435 -10.06 17.91 -25.04
C PHE A 435 -11.44 17.44 -25.54
N THR A 436 -12.00 18.18 -26.49
CA THR A 436 -13.36 17.99 -27.02
C THR A 436 -13.53 16.66 -27.77
N GLN A 437 -12.44 15.99 -28.14
CA GLN A 437 -12.43 14.67 -28.79
C GLN A 437 -12.41 13.51 -27.79
N LEU A 438 -12.43 13.77 -26.48
CA LEU A 438 -12.28 12.72 -25.47
C LEU A 438 -13.45 11.73 -25.51
N GLU A 439 -13.13 10.45 -25.68
CA GLU A 439 -14.05 9.31 -25.70
C GLU A 439 -13.94 8.48 -24.42
N THR A 440 -12.78 8.46 -23.77
CA THR A 440 -12.54 7.70 -22.53
C THR A 440 -11.72 8.49 -21.53
N PHE A 441 -12.20 8.57 -20.29
CA PHE A 441 -11.51 9.18 -19.17
C PHE A 441 -11.35 8.21 -18.01
N GLY A 442 -10.13 8.12 -17.47
CA GLY A 442 -9.77 7.25 -16.35
C GLY A 442 -9.04 8.00 -15.24
N PHE A 443 -9.53 7.88 -14.00
CA PHE A 443 -8.91 8.48 -12.81
C PHE A 443 -9.08 7.57 -11.58
N ASP A 444 -8.14 6.66 -11.37
CA ASP A 444 -8.11 5.77 -10.19
C ASP A 444 -7.09 6.32 -9.16
N ASP A 445 -7.34 6.26 -7.83
CA ASP A 445 -6.39 6.44 -6.68
C ASP A 445 -6.72 7.60 -5.66
N ASN A 446 -5.99 7.60 -4.54
CA ASN A 446 -6.22 8.27 -3.22
C ASN A 446 -5.89 9.79 -3.13
N VAL A 447 -5.87 10.50 -4.26
CA VAL A 447 -5.48 11.93 -4.31
C VAL A 447 -6.74 12.81 -4.21
N PRO A 448 -6.69 14.03 -3.61
CA PRO A 448 -7.87 14.86 -3.33
C PRO A 448 -8.52 15.54 -4.56
N LEU A 449 -8.47 14.93 -5.75
CA LEU A 449 -9.23 15.45 -6.88
C LEU A 449 -10.72 15.37 -6.56
N THR A 450 -11.38 16.53 -6.44
CA THR A 450 -12.79 16.62 -6.07
C THR A 450 -13.65 17.27 -7.14
N ASP A 451 -13.05 18.05 -8.04
CA ASP A 451 -13.76 18.76 -9.10
C ASP A 451 -13.53 18.09 -10.47
N ILE A 452 -14.62 17.61 -11.06
CA ILE A 452 -14.67 17.02 -12.41
C ILE A 452 -15.58 17.81 -13.35
N SER A 453 -15.88 19.07 -13.04
CA SER A 453 -16.78 19.95 -13.79
C SER A 453 -16.39 20.08 -15.26
N VAL A 454 -15.09 20.02 -15.58
CA VAL A 454 -14.55 20.05 -16.94
C VAL A 454 -15.11 18.95 -17.84
N LEU A 455 -15.52 17.80 -17.27
CA LEU A 455 -16.07 16.68 -18.05
C LEU A 455 -17.45 17.02 -18.65
N ALA A 456 -18.16 18.01 -18.12
CA ALA A 456 -19.51 18.38 -18.57
C ALA A 456 -19.57 18.79 -20.05
N ASP A 457 -18.47 19.31 -20.60
CA ASP A 457 -18.39 19.78 -21.98
C ASP A 457 -17.84 18.71 -22.96
N MET A 458 -17.40 17.56 -22.46
CA MET A 458 -16.78 16.50 -23.26
C MET A 458 -17.84 15.58 -23.90
N LYS A 459 -18.62 16.13 -24.85
CA LYS A 459 -19.81 15.46 -25.44
C LYS A 459 -19.53 14.15 -26.20
N ASN A 460 -18.27 13.86 -26.50
CA ASN A 460 -17.85 12.62 -27.15
C ASN A 460 -17.54 11.49 -26.15
N LEU A 461 -17.60 11.73 -24.84
CA LEU A 461 -17.34 10.70 -23.83
C LEU A 461 -18.28 9.51 -23.98
N ILE A 462 -17.67 8.33 -24.06
CA ILE A 462 -18.33 7.01 -24.11
C ILE A 462 -18.16 6.30 -22.78
N ARG A 463 -16.98 6.44 -22.14
CA ARG A 463 -16.65 5.75 -20.88
C ARG A 463 -15.95 6.67 -19.89
N VAL A 464 -16.43 6.65 -18.65
CA VAL A 464 -15.76 7.29 -17.50
C VAL A 464 -15.54 6.23 -16.44
N GLY A 465 -14.30 6.09 -15.96
CA GLY A 465 -13.93 5.19 -14.88
C GLY A 465 -13.10 5.91 -13.83
N MET A 466 -13.61 5.94 -12.59
CA MET A 466 -12.93 6.58 -11.48
C MET A 466 -13.11 5.75 -10.21
N TRP A 467 -12.02 5.53 -9.47
CA TRP A 467 -12.02 4.77 -8.22
C TRP A 467 -11.27 5.52 -7.12
N GLY A 468 -11.91 5.78 -5.98
CA GLY A 468 -11.17 6.15 -4.76
C GLY A 468 -10.83 7.63 -4.44
N PRO A 469 -11.17 8.68 -5.22
CA PRO A 469 -10.80 10.06 -4.84
C PRO A 469 -11.86 10.79 -4.00
N ARG A 470 -12.79 10.06 -3.35
CA ARG A 470 -13.86 10.62 -2.51
C ARG A 470 -14.83 11.53 -3.27
N PHE A 471 -15.11 11.25 -4.54
CA PHE A 471 -16.09 12.04 -5.29
C PHE A 471 -17.47 11.97 -4.64
N ARG A 472 -18.16 13.12 -4.64
CA ARG A 472 -19.53 13.25 -4.16
C ARG A 472 -20.51 13.69 -5.23
N ASP A 473 -20.03 14.45 -6.22
CA ASP A 473 -20.86 15.07 -7.25
C ASP A 473 -20.73 14.37 -8.60
N MET A 474 -21.84 13.82 -9.09
CA MET A 474 -21.97 13.23 -10.42
C MET A 474 -22.56 14.20 -11.45
N SER A 475 -22.92 15.43 -11.06
CA SER A 475 -23.60 16.41 -11.91
C SER A 475 -22.89 16.71 -13.24
N PRO A 476 -21.53 16.67 -13.34
CA PRO A 476 -20.86 16.89 -14.62
C PRO A 476 -21.13 15.80 -15.67
N LEU A 477 -21.61 14.62 -15.25
CA LEU A 477 -21.84 13.48 -16.14
C LEU A 477 -23.27 13.42 -16.72
N VAL A 478 -24.17 14.31 -16.30
CA VAL A 478 -25.63 14.19 -16.60
C VAL A 478 -25.98 14.51 -18.05
N ASN A 479 -25.19 15.32 -18.74
CA ASN A 479 -25.49 15.86 -20.09
C ASN A 479 -24.51 15.35 -21.16
N LEU A 480 -24.14 14.06 -21.08
CA LEU A 480 -23.22 13.40 -22.00
C LEU A 480 -24.00 12.47 -22.95
N PRO A 481 -24.28 12.89 -24.20
CA PRO A 481 -25.21 12.17 -25.09
C PRO A 481 -24.69 10.82 -25.61
N ASN A 482 -23.38 10.59 -25.50
CA ASN A 482 -22.71 9.39 -26.01
C ASN A 482 -22.24 8.43 -24.91
N ILE A 483 -22.46 8.76 -23.63
CA ILE A 483 -21.94 7.94 -22.53
C ILE A 483 -22.67 6.59 -22.49
N GLU A 484 -21.88 5.52 -22.44
CA GLU A 484 -22.35 4.13 -22.37
C GLU A 484 -21.99 3.47 -21.04
N THR A 485 -20.87 3.86 -20.44
CA THR A 485 -20.36 3.30 -19.18
C THR A 485 -19.94 4.40 -18.21
N ILE A 486 -20.50 4.35 -17.00
CA ILE A 486 -20.06 5.16 -15.86
C ILE A 486 -19.64 4.20 -14.75
N SER A 487 -18.38 4.30 -14.31
CA SER A 487 -17.86 3.60 -13.13
C SER A 487 -17.29 4.61 -12.15
N LEU A 488 -17.90 4.70 -10.97
CA LEU A 488 -17.52 5.58 -9.86
C LEU A 488 -17.43 4.79 -8.54
N CYS A 489 -16.83 3.61 -8.58
CA CYS A 489 -16.72 2.71 -7.44
C CYS A 489 -15.80 3.29 -6.33
N GLY A 490 -16.09 2.99 -5.08
CA GLY A 490 -15.23 3.37 -3.94
C GLY A 490 -15.13 4.89 -3.74
N ASN A 491 -16.23 5.62 -3.90
CA ASN A 491 -16.30 7.08 -3.70
C ASN A 491 -17.19 7.42 -2.49
N GLU A 492 -17.57 8.69 -2.35
CA GLU A 492 -18.46 9.17 -1.27
C GLU A 492 -19.82 9.64 -1.83
N ILE A 493 -20.26 9.06 -2.94
CA ILE A 493 -21.50 9.45 -3.63
C ILE A 493 -22.70 9.02 -2.77
N SER A 494 -23.53 9.98 -2.39
CA SER A 494 -24.80 9.72 -1.67
C SER A 494 -26.04 9.91 -2.54
N GLU A 495 -25.93 10.68 -3.63
CA GLU A 495 -27.03 11.03 -4.51
C GLU A 495 -26.65 10.82 -5.97
N ILE A 496 -27.49 10.08 -6.70
CA ILE A 496 -27.35 9.92 -8.15
C ILE A 496 -28.25 10.98 -8.82
N PRO A 497 -27.72 11.90 -9.64
CA PRO A 497 -28.54 12.87 -10.36
C PRO A 497 -29.30 12.19 -11.52
N SER A 498 -30.27 12.89 -12.09
CA SER A 498 -30.99 12.36 -13.26
C SER A 498 -30.06 12.19 -14.47
N LEU A 499 -29.88 10.95 -14.92
CA LEU A 499 -29.09 10.58 -16.10
C LEU A 499 -29.95 10.43 -17.37
N LYS A 500 -31.15 11.03 -17.42
CA LYS A 500 -32.08 10.92 -18.57
C LYS A 500 -31.48 11.40 -19.90
N ASN A 501 -30.53 12.33 -19.84
CA ASN A 501 -29.85 12.86 -21.03
C ASN A 501 -28.64 12.02 -21.46
N ALA A 502 -28.46 10.83 -20.87
CA ALA A 502 -27.51 9.80 -21.28
C ALA A 502 -28.25 8.61 -21.91
N PRO A 503 -28.89 8.78 -23.10
CA PRO A 503 -29.79 7.77 -23.67
C PRO A 503 -29.08 6.46 -24.07
N LYS A 504 -27.74 6.47 -24.18
CA LYS A 504 -26.93 5.30 -24.52
C LYS A 504 -26.34 4.60 -23.30
N LEU A 505 -26.62 5.07 -22.07
CA LEU A 505 -26.06 4.47 -20.86
C LEU A 505 -26.54 3.02 -20.70
N LYS A 506 -25.59 2.09 -20.66
CA LYS A 506 -25.82 0.65 -20.53
C LYS A 506 -25.23 0.08 -19.26
N GLU A 507 -24.17 0.69 -18.75
CA GLU A 507 -23.43 0.16 -17.60
C GLU A 507 -23.23 1.26 -16.56
N LEU A 508 -23.71 1.02 -15.35
CA LEU A 508 -23.54 1.90 -14.19
C LEU A 508 -22.96 1.11 -13.02
N TYR A 509 -21.77 1.49 -12.59
CA TYR A 509 -21.07 0.88 -11.45
C TYR A 509 -20.83 1.94 -10.38
N VAL A 510 -21.47 1.78 -9.22
CA VAL A 510 -21.37 2.70 -8.07
C VAL A 510 -21.17 1.92 -6.76
N PHE A 511 -20.48 0.79 -6.85
CA PHE A 511 -20.10 -0.05 -5.71
C PHE A 511 -19.34 0.74 -4.63
N GLY A 512 -19.56 0.43 -3.35
CA GLY A 512 -18.76 0.98 -2.26
C GLY A 512 -18.92 2.50 -2.12
N ASN A 513 -20.16 2.97 -2.09
CA ASN A 513 -20.55 4.37 -1.96
C ASN A 513 -21.56 4.52 -0.80
N ASN A 514 -22.19 5.70 -0.68
CA ASN A 514 -23.16 6.02 0.37
C ASN A 514 -24.59 6.19 -0.18
N VAL A 515 -24.91 5.62 -1.34
CA VAL A 515 -26.21 5.78 -2.00
C VAL A 515 -27.30 5.09 -1.18
N SER A 516 -28.43 5.75 -0.99
CA SER A 516 -29.61 5.18 -0.30
C SER A 516 -30.90 5.30 -1.10
N ASP A 517 -31.02 6.34 -1.94
CA ASP A 517 -32.15 6.55 -2.84
C ASP A 517 -31.77 6.20 -4.29
N VAL A 518 -32.47 5.22 -4.86
CA VAL A 518 -32.33 4.78 -6.26
C VAL A 518 -33.56 5.08 -7.11
N SER A 519 -34.50 5.90 -6.61
CA SER A 519 -35.74 6.28 -7.31
C SER A 519 -35.47 6.84 -8.70
N ILE A 520 -34.38 7.59 -8.85
CA ILE A 520 -33.97 8.21 -10.11
C ILE A 520 -33.57 7.20 -11.19
N LEU A 521 -33.21 5.98 -10.81
CA LEU A 521 -32.75 4.95 -11.75
C LEU A 521 -33.90 4.34 -12.53
N GLN A 522 -35.15 4.46 -12.08
CA GLN A 522 -36.34 3.85 -12.71
C GLN A 522 -36.50 4.21 -14.20
N ASP A 523 -35.98 5.37 -14.60
CA ASP A 523 -36.09 5.90 -15.96
C ASP A 523 -34.94 5.44 -16.88
N LEU A 524 -33.92 4.76 -16.35
CA LEU A 524 -32.73 4.31 -17.09
C LEU A 524 -32.95 2.92 -17.71
N THR A 525 -34.06 2.77 -18.44
CA THR A 525 -34.52 1.47 -18.96
C THR A 525 -33.58 0.82 -19.97
N ASN A 526 -32.55 1.52 -20.45
CA ASN A 526 -31.54 0.97 -21.36
C ASN A 526 -30.35 0.30 -20.64
N LEU A 527 -30.30 0.35 -19.30
CA LEU A 527 -29.26 -0.31 -18.53
C LEU A 527 -29.26 -1.82 -18.76
N GLU A 528 -28.08 -2.36 -19.01
CA GLU A 528 -27.79 -3.79 -19.17
C GLU A 528 -27.01 -4.35 -17.97
N ARG A 529 -26.19 -3.53 -17.30
CA ARG A 529 -25.40 -3.92 -16.12
C ARG A 529 -25.46 -2.84 -15.05
N LEU A 530 -25.79 -3.23 -13.82
CA LEU A 530 -25.89 -2.32 -12.68
C LEU A 530 -25.20 -2.92 -11.46
N ASN A 531 -24.17 -2.24 -10.94
CA ASN A 531 -23.57 -2.57 -9.65
C ASN A 531 -23.88 -1.46 -8.64
N LEU A 532 -24.63 -1.84 -7.61
CA LEU A 532 -25.00 -1.01 -6.46
C LEU A 532 -24.52 -1.64 -5.14
N SER A 533 -23.63 -2.62 -5.17
CA SER A 533 -23.21 -3.32 -3.95
C SER A 533 -22.44 -2.44 -2.98
N ASN A 534 -22.45 -2.79 -1.68
CA ASN A 534 -21.88 -2.01 -0.59
C ASN A 534 -22.34 -0.54 -0.61
N ASN A 535 -23.64 -0.32 -0.45
CA ASN A 535 -24.29 0.97 -0.31
C ASN A 535 -25.32 0.91 0.84
N ASN A 536 -26.16 1.93 0.98
CA ASN A 536 -27.17 2.06 2.05
C ASN A 536 -28.61 1.94 1.51
N ILE A 537 -28.82 1.12 0.47
CA ILE A 537 -30.11 1.00 -0.21
C ILE A 537 -31.05 0.09 0.57
N ILE A 538 -32.30 0.54 0.78
CA ILE A 538 -33.36 -0.23 1.45
C ILE A 538 -34.51 -0.54 0.49
N ASP A 539 -34.94 0.48 -0.28
CA ASP A 539 -36.04 0.34 -1.24
C ASP A 539 -35.48 0.12 -2.66
N ILE A 540 -35.76 -1.07 -3.19
CA ILE A 540 -35.37 -1.50 -4.55
C ILE A 540 -36.54 -1.51 -5.53
N SER A 541 -37.72 -1.04 -5.12
CA SER A 541 -38.88 -0.93 -6.01
C SER A 541 -38.66 -0.10 -7.28
N PRO A 542 -37.83 0.97 -7.28
CA PRO A 542 -37.54 1.73 -8.50
C PRO A 542 -36.82 0.92 -9.58
N LEU A 543 -36.14 -0.18 -9.22
CA LEU A 543 -35.36 -0.99 -10.16
C LEU A 543 -36.23 -2.01 -10.93
N ALA A 544 -37.47 -2.25 -10.48
CA ALA A 544 -38.36 -3.27 -11.05
C ALA A 544 -38.64 -3.09 -12.56
N GLY A 545 -38.63 -1.84 -13.04
CA GLY A 545 -38.90 -1.49 -14.43
C GLY A 545 -37.70 -1.63 -15.38
N LEU A 546 -36.51 -1.98 -14.89
CA LEU A 546 -35.26 -2.04 -15.66
C LEU A 546 -35.11 -3.34 -16.45
N THR A 547 -36.12 -3.68 -17.25
CA THR A 547 -36.27 -4.99 -17.90
C THR A 547 -35.19 -5.37 -18.93
N ASN A 548 -34.29 -4.45 -19.30
CA ASN A 548 -33.14 -4.72 -20.16
C ASN A 548 -31.89 -5.15 -19.38
N LEU A 549 -31.92 -5.14 -18.04
CA LEU A 549 -30.82 -5.61 -17.23
C LEU A 549 -30.52 -7.08 -17.53
N LYS A 550 -29.23 -7.36 -17.65
CA LYS A 550 -28.68 -8.72 -17.79
C LYS A 550 -27.95 -9.13 -16.52
N TRP A 551 -27.43 -8.15 -15.77
CA TRP A 551 -26.71 -8.36 -14.53
C TRP A 551 -26.95 -7.23 -13.54
N LEU A 552 -27.28 -7.58 -12.29
CA LEU A 552 -27.54 -6.68 -11.18
C LEU A 552 -26.84 -7.20 -9.92
N ASP A 553 -26.02 -6.37 -9.29
CA ASP A 553 -25.42 -6.67 -7.98
C ASP A 553 -25.86 -5.65 -6.94
N LEU A 554 -26.44 -6.17 -5.86
CA LEU A 554 -26.98 -5.43 -4.73
C LEU A 554 -26.39 -5.92 -3.39
N THR A 555 -25.34 -6.76 -3.42
CA THR A 555 -24.69 -7.29 -2.22
C THR A 555 -24.29 -6.20 -1.24
N GLY A 556 -24.32 -6.48 0.07
CA GLY A 556 -23.90 -5.52 1.08
C GLY A 556 -24.78 -4.27 1.22
N ASN A 557 -26.07 -4.35 0.86
CA ASN A 557 -27.08 -3.33 1.16
C ASN A 557 -28.09 -3.83 2.21
N PRO A 558 -28.69 -2.94 3.03
CA PRO A 558 -29.69 -3.29 4.06
C PRO A 558 -31.11 -3.56 3.49
N ILE A 559 -31.23 -4.34 2.42
CA ILE A 559 -32.49 -4.62 1.71
C ILE A 559 -33.27 -5.73 2.42
N ARG A 560 -34.54 -5.47 2.73
CA ARG A 560 -35.44 -6.44 3.40
C ARG A 560 -36.54 -7.00 2.50
N ASP A 561 -36.97 -6.26 1.48
CA ASP A 561 -38.04 -6.67 0.57
C ASP A 561 -37.50 -6.81 -0.85
N TRP A 562 -37.46 -8.05 -1.34
CA TRP A 562 -36.97 -8.41 -2.68
C TRP A 562 -38.10 -8.64 -3.69
N THR A 563 -39.35 -8.56 -3.24
CA THR A 563 -40.56 -8.73 -4.08
C THR A 563 -40.54 -7.86 -5.34
N PRO A 564 -40.06 -6.59 -5.31
CA PRO A 564 -40.10 -5.76 -6.52
C PRO A 564 -39.25 -6.28 -7.68
N LEU A 565 -38.21 -7.07 -7.42
CA LEU A 565 -37.35 -7.61 -8.47
C LEU A 565 -37.83 -8.96 -9.00
N TYR A 566 -39.00 -9.42 -8.58
CA TYR A 566 -39.55 -10.74 -8.94
C TYR A 566 -39.65 -10.94 -10.45
N GLU A 567 -40.28 -9.99 -11.17
CA GLU A 567 -40.41 -10.09 -12.62
C GLU A 567 -39.07 -9.89 -13.34
N LEU A 568 -38.19 -9.06 -12.76
CA LEU A 568 -36.87 -8.74 -13.31
C LEU A 568 -35.93 -9.96 -13.26
N SER A 569 -35.97 -10.73 -12.17
CA SER A 569 -35.08 -11.88 -11.95
C SER A 569 -35.27 -13.00 -12.98
N LYS A 570 -36.43 -13.07 -13.65
CA LYS A 570 -36.71 -14.07 -14.70
C LYS A 570 -35.75 -13.97 -15.88
N ASN A 571 -35.20 -12.78 -16.15
CA ASN A 571 -34.32 -12.53 -17.30
C ASN A 571 -33.00 -11.84 -16.92
N THR A 572 -32.79 -11.57 -15.63
CA THR A 572 -31.63 -10.82 -15.11
C THR A 572 -30.85 -11.68 -14.14
N LYS A 573 -29.53 -11.78 -14.29
CA LYS A 573 -28.68 -12.36 -13.25
C LYS A 573 -28.57 -11.38 -12.08
N ILE A 574 -29.24 -11.67 -10.97
CA ILE A 574 -29.16 -10.89 -9.73
C ILE A 574 -28.16 -11.59 -8.79
N GLU A 575 -27.22 -10.85 -8.21
CA GLU A 575 -26.22 -11.38 -7.30
C GLU A 575 -26.54 -11.09 -5.83
N PRO A 576 -26.35 -12.08 -4.95
CA PRO A 576 -26.37 -13.53 -5.25
C PRO A 576 -27.80 -14.00 -5.60
N ASN A 577 -28.01 -15.25 -6.01
CA ASN A 577 -29.35 -15.84 -6.22
C ASN A 577 -29.30 -17.34 -5.90
N GLY A 578 -30.15 -17.84 -4.99
CA GLY A 578 -30.26 -19.26 -4.65
C GLY A 578 -30.09 -19.55 -3.16
N PHE A 579 -29.24 -20.52 -2.80
CA PHE A 579 -28.82 -20.75 -1.43
C PHE A 579 -27.31 -20.60 -1.28
N THR A 580 -26.87 -20.26 -0.07
CA THR A 580 -25.45 -20.11 0.26
C THR A 580 -25.12 -20.89 1.52
N PHE A 581 -23.83 -21.14 1.71
CA PHE A 581 -23.29 -21.63 2.97
C PHE A 581 -22.73 -20.46 3.77
N SER A 582 -22.95 -20.48 5.07
CA SER A 582 -22.33 -19.57 6.03
C SER A 582 -21.89 -20.36 7.26
N ALA A 583 -21.07 -19.74 8.11
CA ALA A 583 -20.74 -20.29 9.42
C ALA A 583 -20.63 -19.16 10.43
N ASP A 584 -20.84 -19.46 11.71
CA ASP A 584 -20.61 -18.52 12.81
C ASP A 584 -19.12 -18.15 12.97
N SER A 585 -18.21 -18.97 12.44
CA SER A 585 -16.79 -18.66 12.25
C SER A 585 -16.18 -19.42 11.07
N THR A 586 -15.21 -18.82 10.37
CA THR A 586 -14.41 -19.48 9.32
C THR A 586 -13.10 -20.11 9.85
N LEU A 587 -12.81 -19.92 11.13
CA LEU A 587 -11.65 -20.43 11.84
C LEU A 587 -12.12 -21.11 13.12
N VAL A 588 -11.67 -22.34 13.38
CA VAL A 588 -12.25 -23.22 14.42
C VAL A 588 -11.14 -23.92 15.20
N ALA A 589 -11.22 -23.92 16.54
CA ALA A 589 -10.27 -24.66 17.38
C ALA A 589 -10.53 -26.17 17.31
N LEU A 590 -9.46 -26.96 17.38
CA LEU A 590 -9.53 -28.39 17.63
C LEU A 590 -10.41 -28.70 18.87
N ASP A 591 -11.19 -29.76 18.79
CA ASP A 591 -12.15 -30.20 19.83
C ASP A 591 -13.29 -29.22 20.17
N SER A 592 -13.35 -28.05 19.52
CA SER A 592 -14.47 -27.11 19.66
C SER A 592 -15.62 -27.45 18.71
N THR A 593 -16.75 -26.76 18.91
CA THR A 593 -17.90 -26.85 18.01
C THR A 593 -18.22 -25.53 17.37
N PHE A 594 -18.69 -25.55 16.13
CA PHE A 594 -19.14 -24.37 15.39
C PHE A 594 -20.42 -24.68 14.61
N THR A 595 -21.11 -23.64 14.18
CA THR A 595 -22.39 -23.73 13.47
C THR A 595 -22.19 -23.38 12.01
N PHE A 596 -22.50 -24.33 11.15
CA PHE A 596 -22.58 -24.16 9.71
C PHE A 596 -24.04 -23.97 9.32
N ASN A 597 -24.38 -22.93 8.55
CA ASN A 597 -25.74 -22.70 8.08
C ASN A 597 -25.85 -22.88 6.56
N ILE A 598 -27.03 -23.31 6.15
CA ILE A 598 -27.51 -23.24 4.76
C ILE A 598 -28.58 -22.16 4.75
N ASP A 599 -28.39 -21.13 3.93
CA ASP A 599 -29.26 -19.96 3.88
C ASP A 599 -29.96 -19.86 2.52
N ALA A 600 -31.27 -19.58 2.52
CA ALA A 600 -31.99 -19.11 1.36
C ALA A 600 -31.60 -17.65 1.06
N LEU A 601 -31.45 -17.34 -0.23
CA LEU A 601 -30.93 -16.06 -0.70
C LEU A 601 -31.67 -15.64 -1.98
N PHE A 602 -32.72 -14.84 -1.79
CA PHE A 602 -33.62 -14.36 -2.83
C PHE A 602 -34.36 -15.47 -3.55
N VAL A 603 -34.71 -16.52 -2.80
CA VAL A 603 -35.52 -17.62 -3.32
C VAL A 603 -36.94 -17.13 -3.58
N GLN A 604 -37.55 -17.71 -4.61
CA GLN A 604 -38.93 -17.46 -4.98
C GLN A 604 -39.73 -18.73 -4.88
N ASN A 605 -40.92 -18.60 -4.29
CA ASN A 605 -41.89 -19.66 -4.16
C ASN A 605 -41.30 -20.91 -3.49
N LEU A 606 -40.28 -20.76 -2.63
CA LEU A 606 -39.60 -21.90 -2.01
C LEU A 606 -40.56 -22.58 -1.03
N THR A 607 -41.00 -23.78 -1.37
CA THR A 607 -41.92 -24.57 -0.54
C THR A 607 -41.16 -25.63 0.23
N GLY A 608 -40.08 -26.15 -0.33
CA GLY A 608 -39.21 -27.05 0.36
C GLY A 608 -37.87 -27.20 -0.30
N TRP A 609 -36.96 -27.86 0.38
CA TRP A 609 -35.63 -28.12 -0.13
C TRP A 609 -35.09 -29.37 0.53
N GLN A 610 -34.18 -30.02 -0.17
CA GLN A 610 -33.36 -31.11 0.34
C GLN A 610 -31.91 -30.80 -0.03
N CYS A 611 -30.97 -31.21 0.81
CA CYS A 611 -29.56 -31.06 0.49
C CYS A 611 -28.76 -32.15 1.18
N GLY A 612 -27.62 -32.47 0.59
CA GLY A 612 -26.55 -33.19 1.24
C GLY A 612 -25.40 -32.24 1.53
N VAL A 613 -24.61 -32.54 2.54
CA VAL A 613 -23.34 -31.85 2.78
C VAL A 613 -22.25 -32.92 2.94
N SER A 614 -21.15 -32.73 2.21
CA SER A 614 -19.95 -33.52 2.42
C SER A 614 -18.89 -32.68 3.15
N PHE A 615 -18.18 -33.34 4.05
CA PHE A 615 -17.10 -32.78 4.86
C PHE A 615 -15.99 -33.83 5.00
N ASP A 616 -14.81 -33.45 5.48
CA ASP A 616 -13.73 -34.41 5.72
C ASP A 616 -13.95 -35.14 7.07
N PRO A 617 -14.25 -36.46 7.10
CA PRO A 617 -14.53 -37.20 8.33
C PRO A 617 -13.29 -37.40 9.21
N ASN A 618 -12.09 -37.17 8.67
CA ASN A 618 -10.86 -37.16 9.45
C ASN A 618 -10.70 -35.86 10.25
N LEU A 619 -11.31 -34.77 9.77
CA LEU A 619 -11.16 -33.43 10.33
C LEU A 619 -12.38 -33.03 11.18
N LEU A 620 -13.59 -33.49 10.86
CA LEU A 620 -14.83 -33.12 11.56
C LEU A 620 -15.70 -34.32 11.95
N GLU A 621 -16.55 -34.11 12.95
CA GLU A 621 -17.68 -34.94 13.32
C GLU A 621 -18.94 -34.07 13.37
N ALA A 622 -19.98 -34.39 12.60
CA ALA A 622 -21.27 -33.72 12.73
C ALA A 622 -21.99 -34.23 14.00
N ILE A 623 -22.48 -33.29 14.81
CA ILE A 623 -23.10 -33.58 16.13
C ILE A 623 -24.61 -33.44 16.06
N GLU A 624 -25.09 -32.34 15.50
CA GLU A 624 -26.49 -31.92 15.58
C GLU A 624 -26.89 -31.20 14.31
N VAL A 625 -28.13 -31.39 13.88
CA VAL A 625 -28.76 -30.69 12.75
C VAL A 625 -30.05 -30.08 13.26
N ALA A 626 -30.23 -28.78 13.03
CA ALA A 626 -31.39 -28.02 13.47
C ALA A 626 -32.05 -27.28 12.29
N GLU A 627 -33.38 -27.18 12.33
CA GLU A 627 -34.15 -26.43 11.34
C GLU A 627 -33.89 -24.93 11.44
N GLY A 628 -33.74 -24.26 10.29
CA GLY A 628 -33.71 -22.80 10.21
C GLY A 628 -35.11 -22.20 10.15
N ASP A 629 -35.25 -20.94 10.57
CA ASP A 629 -36.56 -20.31 10.74
C ASP A 629 -37.18 -19.75 9.45
N PHE A 630 -36.45 -19.74 8.32
CA PHE A 630 -36.93 -19.06 7.11
C PHE A 630 -38.27 -19.61 6.64
N LEU A 631 -38.40 -20.93 6.44
CA LEU A 631 -39.63 -21.54 5.96
C LEU A 631 -40.77 -21.59 7.00
N SER A 632 -40.49 -21.24 8.26
CA SER A 632 -41.49 -21.12 9.32
C SER A 632 -41.71 -19.66 9.78
N SER A 633 -41.07 -18.69 9.11
CA SER A 633 -41.05 -17.27 9.52
C SER A 633 -42.42 -16.57 9.50
N ASP A 634 -43.36 -17.08 8.72
CA ASP A 634 -44.76 -16.62 8.68
C ASP A 634 -45.70 -17.46 9.57
N ALA A 635 -45.14 -18.18 10.54
CA ALA A 635 -45.81 -19.10 11.47
C ALA A 635 -46.46 -20.33 10.81
N THR A 636 -46.09 -20.64 9.57
CA THR A 636 -46.48 -21.88 8.89
C THR A 636 -45.76 -23.08 9.48
N GLN A 637 -46.47 -24.20 9.62
CA GLN A 637 -45.86 -25.44 10.06
C GLN A 637 -45.01 -26.06 8.96
N THR A 638 -43.83 -26.52 9.35
CA THR A 638 -42.88 -27.21 8.48
C THR A 638 -42.75 -28.68 8.90
N PHE A 639 -42.45 -29.53 7.93
CA PHE A 639 -41.90 -30.85 8.14
C PHE A 639 -40.40 -30.74 8.00
N PHE A 640 -39.68 -30.91 9.11
CA PHE A 640 -38.24 -30.98 9.13
C PHE A 640 -37.78 -32.42 9.32
N SER A 641 -36.82 -32.83 8.51
CA SER A 641 -36.05 -34.06 8.70
C SER A 641 -34.59 -33.68 8.90
N GLU A 642 -34.01 -34.13 10.02
CA GLU A 642 -32.60 -33.95 10.35
C GLU A 642 -31.64 -34.80 9.49
N GLY A 643 -32.18 -35.72 8.67
CA GLY A 643 -31.40 -36.59 7.80
C GLY A 643 -30.64 -37.70 8.53
N SER A 644 -29.59 -38.21 7.89
CA SER A 644 -28.66 -39.20 8.43
C SER A 644 -27.25 -38.65 8.39
N ILE A 645 -26.58 -38.67 9.54
CA ILE A 645 -25.17 -38.35 9.70
C ILE A 645 -24.35 -39.63 9.56
N ASP A 646 -23.49 -39.69 8.53
CA ASP A 646 -22.46 -40.70 8.36
C ASP A 646 -21.08 -40.07 8.61
N ASN A 647 -20.68 -40.08 9.88
CA ASN A 647 -19.37 -39.57 10.31
C ASN A 647 -18.20 -40.47 9.86
N GLU A 648 -18.44 -41.70 9.40
CA GLU A 648 -17.36 -42.56 8.88
C GLU A 648 -16.94 -42.12 7.48
N ASN A 649 -17.92 -41.75 6.64
CA ASN A 649 -17.68 -41.33 5.26
C ASN A 649 -17.73 -39.80 5.04
N GLY A 650 -18.07 -39.02 6.06
CA GLY A 650 -18.07 -37.56 6.00
C GLY A 650 -19.26 -37.00 5.22
N LEU A 651 -20.43 -37.64 5.38
CA LEU A 651 -21.63 -37.32 4.63
C LEU A 651 -22.79 -37.07 5.58
N ILE A 652 -23.51 -35.98 5.34
CA ILE A 652 -24.83 -35.77 5.91
C ILE A 652 -25.81 -35.78 4.75
N THR A 653 -26.81 -36.64 4.81
CA THR A 653 -27.75 -36.88 3.70
C THR A 653 -29.19 -36.85 4.17
N GLY A 654 -30.10 -36.48 3.29
CA GLY A 654 -31.53 -36.64 3.51
C GLY A 654 -32.16 -35.64 4.48
N PHE A 655 -31.44 -34.60 4.91
CA PHE A 655 -32.12 -33.50 5.60
C PHE A 655 -32.90 -32.66 4.60
N ASN A 656 -34.11 -32.30 5.00
CA ASN A 656 -35.06 -31.56 4.19
C ASN A 656 -36.00 -30.77 5.08
N VAL A 657 -36.50 -29.66 4.54
CA VAL A 657 -37.62 -28.92 5.12
C VAL A 657 -38.68 -28.75 4.05
N LEU A 658 -39.93 -29.00 4.40
CA LEU A 658 -41.08 -28.77 3.54
C LEU A 658 -42.18 -28.04 4.31
N ARG A 659 -42.75 -27.00 3.72
CA ARG A 659 -43.93 -26.33 4.28
C ARG A 659 -45.16 -27.24 4.12
N LEU A 660 -45.85 -27.52 5.23
CA LEU A 660 -46.97 -28.49 5.26
C LEU A 660 -48.25 -27.99 4.59
N ASP A 661 -48.39 -26.68 4.42
CA ASP A 661 -49.53 -26.06 3.75
C ASP A 661 -49.36 -26.02 2.21
N GLY A 662 -48.19 -26.42 1.70
CA GLY A 662 -47.86 -26.41 0.28
C GLY A 662 -47.65 -25.02 -0.32
N THR A 663 -47.54 -23.97 0.51
CA THR A 663 -47.29 -22.60 0.03
C THR A 663 -45.79 -22.37 -0.15
N GLY A 664 -45.42 -21.58 -1.15
CA GLY A 664 -44.03 -21.15 -1.33
C GLY A 664 -43.77 -19.82 -0.66
N LEU A 665 -42.56 -19.70 -0.09
CA LEU A 665 -42.10 -18.49 0.56
C LEU A 665 -41.07 -17.77 -0.32
N ASN A 666 -41.16 -16.45 -0.35
CA ASN A 666 -40.21 -15.57 -1.04
C ASN A 666 -39.28 -14.92 -0.01
N GLY A 667 -38.01 -14.73 -0.36
CA GLY A 667 -37.08 -13.93 0.46
C GLY A 667 -35.75 -14.63 0.72
N SER A 668 -35.14 -14.31 1.86
CA SER A 668 -33.84 -14.84 2.29
C SER A 668 -33.89 -15.14 3.80
N GLY A 669 -33.11 -16.11 4.25
CA GLY A 669 -33.01 -16.48 5.66
C GLY A 669 -32.44 -17.88 5.87
N PRO A 670 -32.14 -18.27 7.12
CA PRO A 670 -31.55 -19.56 7.41
C PRO A 670 -32.56 -20.69 7.15
N LEU A 671 -32.14 -21.67 6.37
CA LEU A 671 -32.91 -22.88 6.09
C LEU A 671 -32.58 -24.00 7.07
N LEU A 672 -31.32 -24.07 7.52
CA LEU A 672 -30.81 -25.12 8.42
C LEU A 672 -29.48 -24.72 9.04
N SER A 673 -29.23 -25.25 10.24
CA SER A 673 -27.97 -25.14 10.97
C SER A 673 -27.42 -26.52 11.31
N ILE A 674 -26.12 -26.73 11.16
CA ILE A 674 -25.41 -27.96 11.50
C ILE A 674 -24.31 -27.62 12.49
N LYS A 675 -24.29 -28.32 13.62
CA LYS A 675 -23.22 -28.22 14.60
C LYS A 675 -22.16 -29.29 14.31
N PHE A 676 -20.95 -28.84 14.00
CA PHE A 676 -19.79 -29.70 13.80
C PHE A 676 -18.85 -29.65 15.00
N LYS A 677 -18.17 -30.76 15.29
CA LYS A 677 -17.02 -30.85 16.19
C LYS A 677 -15.74 -30.99 15.38
N ALA A 678 -14.72 -30.20 15.70
CA ALA A 678 -13.39 -30.34 15.15
C ALA A 678 -12.63 -31.54 15.76
N LYS A 679 -12.16 -32.47 14.92
CA LYS A 679 -11.40 -33.68 15.33
C LYS A 679 -9.91 -33.58 15.08
N LYS A 680 -9.51 -32.80 14.06
CA LYS A 680 -8.10 -32.70 13.65
C LYS A 680 -7.84 -31.39 12.91
N VAL A 681 -6.64 -30.85 13.08
CA VAL A 681 -6.13 -29.67 12.37
C VAL A 681 -6.09 -29.89 10.86
N GLY A 682 -6.53 -28.89 10.11
CA GLY A 682 -6.54 -28.91 8.66
C GLY A 682 -7.59 -27.99 8.07
N LYS A 683 -7.55 -27.80 6.75
CA LYS A 683 -8.57 -27.07 6.01
C LYS A 683 -9.67 -28.02 5.58
N VAL A 684 -10.90 -27.71 5.98
CA VAL A 684 -12.09 -28.42 5.56
C VAL A 684 -12.78 -27.59 4.49
N THR A 685 -13.03 -28.22 3.34
CA THR A 685 -13.91 -27.66 2.32
C THR A 685 -15.27 -28.33 2.44
N PHE A 686 -16.28 -27.57 2.85
CA PHE A 686 -17.67 -27.98 2.74
C PHE A 686 -18.09 -27.92 1.29
N ARG A 687 -18.59 -29.05 0.79
CA ARG A 687 -19.11 -29.13 -0.57
C ARG A 687 -20.58 -29.49 -0.53
N PRO A 688 -21.41 -28.79 -1.31
CA PRO A 688 -22.80 -29.19 -1.48
C PRO A 688 -22.84 -30.60 -2.08
N GLY A 689 -23.70 -31.44 -1.51
CA GLY A 689 -24.11 -32.70 -2.11
C GLY A 689 -25.25 -32.50 -3.10
N ASP A 690 -26.10 -33.50 -3.25
CA ASP A 690 -27.33 -33.39 -4.03
C ASP A 690 -28.29 -32.43 -3.31
N CYS A 691 -28.34 -31.19 -3.80
CA CYS A 691 -29.18 -30.14 -3.24
C CYS A 691 -30.20 -29.69 -4.27
N THR A 692 -31.46 -29.76 -3.88
CA THR A 692 -32.62 -29.47 -4.71
C THR A 692 -33.53 -28.56 -3.90
N LEU A 693 -33.79 -27.38 -4.43
CA LEU A 693 -34.81 -26.48 -3.91
C LEU A 693 -36.06 -26.66 -4.77
N GLY A 694 -37.22 -26.79 -4.15
CA GLY A 694 -38.49 -27.03 -4.81
C GLY A 694 -39.47 -25.91 -4.52
N ASP A 695 -40.14 -25.45 -5.58
CA ASP A 695 -41.23 -24.51 -5.44
C ASP A 695 -42.57 -25.19 -5.11
N SER A 696 -43.65 -24.41 -4.96
CA SER A 696 -44.98 -24.94 -4.63
C SER A 696 -45.59 -25.84 -5.70
N ASP A 697 -45.09 -25.73 -6.94
CA ASP A 697 -45.53 -26.54 -8.07
C ASP A 697 -44.66 -27.82 -8.24
N GLY A 698 -43.67 -28.00 -7.36
CA GLY A 698 -42.73 -29.12 -7.39
C GLY A 698 -41.64 -28.95 -8.45
N ILE A 699 -41.39 -27.72 -8.92
CA ILE A 699 -40.34 -27.38 -9.88
C ILE A 699 -39.04 -27.11 -9.12
N GLU A 700 -37.93 -27.64 -9.63
CA GLU A 700 -36.60 -27.38 -9.08
C GLU A 700 -36.14 -25.94 -9.36
N LEU A 701 -35.70 -25.24 -8.32
CA LEU A 701 -35.17 -23.88 -8.39
C LEU A 701 -33.66 -23.89 -8.68
N PRO A 702 -33.13 -22.95 -9.48
CA PRO A 702 -31.70 -22.87 -9.76
C PRO A 702 -30.88 -22.61 -8.49
N SER A 703 -29.78 -23.33 -8.32
CA SER A 703 -28.84 -23.09 -7.21
C SER A 703 -27.39 -23.23 -7.63
N VAL A 704 -26.55 -22.29 -7.22
CA VAL A 704 -25.09 -22.40 -7.27
C VAL A 704 -24.57 -22.08 -5.88
N VAL A 705 -24.03 -23.09 -5.22
CA VAL A 705 -23.47 -22.96 -3.87
C VAL A 705 -21.95 -22.87 -4.01
N PRO A 706 -21.34 -21.78 -3.54
CA PRO A 706 -19.89 -21.78 -3.38
C PRO A 706 -19.49 -22.83 -2.34
N ASN A 707 -18.29 -23.38 -2.46
CA ASN A 707 -17.69 -24.11 -1.36
C ASN A 707 -17.48 -23.14 -0.19
N LEU A 708 -17.68 -23.61 1.03
CA LEU A 708 -17.24 -22.89 2.22
C LEU A 708 -15.97 -23.56 2.73
N GLU A 709 -14.92 -22.78 2.91
CA GLU A 709 -13.68 -23.26 3.54
C GLU A 709 -13.66 -22.85 5.00
N ILE A 710 -13.41 -23.83 5.87
CA ILE A 710 -13.18 -23.64 7.30
C ILE A 710 -11.77 -24.14 7.59
N GLU A 711 -11.00 -23.33 8.32
CA GLU A 711 -9.69 -23.75 8.80
C GLU A 711 -9.80 -24.22 10.25
N ILE A 712 -9.46 -25.48 10.49
CA ILE A 712 -9.32 -26.03 11.84
C ILE A 712 -7.86 -25.88 12.24
N VAL A 713 -7.67 -25.25 13.38
CA VAL A 713 -6.37 -24.98 13.97
C VAL A 713 -6.26 -25.69 15.32
N GLU A 714 -5.03 -26.00 15.74
CA GLU A 714 -4.76 -26.78 16.97
C GLU A 714 -5.35 -26.09 18.20
N GLU A 715 -5.26 -24.76 18.21
CA GLU A 715 -6.07 -23.84 18.99
C GLU A 715 -6.50 -22.73 18.02
N LEU A 716 -7.71 -22.16 18.21
CA LEU A 716 -8.04 -20.89 17.56
C LEU A 716 -6.84 -19.99 17.78
N PRO A 717 -6.34 -19.26 16.75
CA PRO A 717 -5.46 -18.17 17.11
C PRO A 717 -6.24 -17.38 18.14
N MET A 718 -5.63 -17.20 19.30
CA MET A 718 -6.18 -16.21 20.18
C MET A 718 -6.31 -14.96 19.30
N PRO A 719 -7.45 -14.26 19.21
CA PRO A 719 -7.59 -12.98 18.50
C PRO A 719 -6.43 -12.09 18.87
N GLU A 720 -5.36 -12.13 18.07
CA GLU A 720 -4.00 -12.06 18.60
C GLU A 720 -3.93 -11.85 20.11
N ALA A 721 -4.18 -12.89 20.93
CA ALA A 721 -3.81 -12.70 22.33
C ALA A 721 -2.31 -12.81 22.34
N ASP A 722 -1.76 -11.62 22.39
CA ASP A 722 -0.67 -11.25 23.25
C ASP A 722 0.40 -12.32 23.40
N ILE A 723 1.50 -12.00 22.75
CA ILE A 723 2.82 -12.62 22.79
C ILE A 723 3.45 -12.51 24.21
N PHE A 724 2.63 -12.39 25.26
CA PHE A 724 3.04 -12.09 26.62
C PHE A 724 3.06 -13.33 27.51
N ALA A 725 4.26 -13.62 27.99
CA ALA A 725 4.51 -14.53 29.10
C ALA A 725 4.13 -13.85 30.43
N GLY A 726 2.89 -13.99 30.88
CA GLY A 726 2.39 -13.50 32.17
C GLY A 726 1.49 -14.51 32.88
N PRO A 727 1.26 -14.40 34.21
CA PRO A 727 0.36 -15.29 34.94
C PRO A 727 -1.09 -15.13 34.44
N LYS A 728 -1.85 -16.23 34.44
CA LYS A 728 -3.22 -16.25 33.87
C LYS A 728 -4.18 -15.34 34.63
N GLU A 729 -3.86 -15.08 35.88
CA GLU A 729 -4.60 -14.25 36.82
C GLU A 729 -4.52 -12.75 36.51
N ASP A 730 -3.59 -12.33 35.65
CA ASP A 730 -3.49 -10.97 35.11
C ASP A 730 -4.35 -10.88 33.84
N VAL A 731 -5.66 -10.79 34.03
CA VAL A 731 -6.71 -10.88 33.00
C VAL A 731 -6.76 -9.64 32.11
N ASN A 732 -6.37 -8.48 32.64
CA ASN A 732 -6.33 -7.25 31.87
C ASN A 732 -4.97 -7.05 31.16
N MET A 733 -3.99 -7.93 31.40
CA MET A 733 -2.72 -8.00 30.68
C MET A 733 -1.77 -6.85 31.03
N ASP A 734 -1.93 -6.26 32.21
CA ASP A 734 -1.15 -5.11 32.66
C ASP A 734 0.17 -5.50 33.37
N GLY A 735 0.43 -6.79 33.52
CA GLY A 735 1.60 -7.38 34.17
C GLY A 735 1.49 -7.46 35.69
N LYS A 736 0.37 -7.04 36.30
CA LYS A 736 0.16 -7.01 37.76
C LYS A 736 -1.20 -7.59 38.13
N ILE A 737 -1.20 -8.74 38.80
CA ILE A 737 -2.43 -9.31 39.37
C ILE A 737 -2.93 -8.40 40.52
N ASN A 738 -4.03 -7.68 40.29
CA ASN A 738 -4.60 -6.75 41.25
C ASN A 738 -6.13 -6.64 41.14
N ILE A 739 -6.72 -5.62 41.80
CA ILE A 739 -8.18 -5.45 41.85
C ILE A 739 -8.80 -5.19 40.47
N LEU A 740 -8.04 -4.68 39.51
CA LEU A 740 -8.51 -4.44 38.16
C LEU A 740 -8.78 -5.75 37.40
N ASP A 741 -8.00 -6.80 37.63
CA ASP A 741 -8.22 -8.13 37.03
C ASP A 741 -9.50 -8.78 37.55
N LEU A 742 -9.79 -8.63 38.85
CA LEU A 742 -11.05 -9.06 39.44
C LEU A 742 -12.27 -8.35 38.81
N ILE A 743 -12.11 -7.07 38.45
CA ILE A 743 -13.15 -6.28 37.79
C ILE A 743 -13.38 -6.77 36.34
N VAL A 744 -12.33 -7.18 35.62
CA VAL A 744 -12.49 -7.73 34.27
C VAL A 744 -13.17 -9.09 34.29
N VAL A 745 -12.83 -9.95 35.26
CA VAL A 745 -13.48 -11.26 35.42
C VAL A 745 -14.96 -11.13 35.77
N THR A 746 -15.33 -10.27 36.73
CA THR A 746 -16.74 -10.04 37.09
C THR A 746 -17.59 -9.49 35.95
N LYS A 747 -16.99 -8.71 35.05
CA LYS A 747 -17.70 -8.09 33.92
C LYS A 747 -18.33 -9.11 32.97
N TYR A 748 -17.73 -10.29 32.83
CA TYR A 748 -18.10 -11.30 31.83
C TYR A 748 -18.68 -12.59 32.45
N PHE A 749 -19.17 -12.53 33.69
CA PHE A 749 -19.74 -13.68 34.40
C PHE A 749 -20.90 -14.34 33.65
N GLY A 750 -20.76 -15.64 33.39
CA GLY A 750 -21.79 -16.47 32.74
C GLY A 750 -21.97 -16.21 31.24
N GLU A 751 -21.16 -15.36 30.61
CA GLU A 751 -21.15 -15.18 29.16
C GLU A 751 -20.36 -16.30 28.46
N PRO A 752 -20.76 -16.70 27.23
CA PRO A 752 -19.95 -17.61 26.43
C PRO A 752 -18.61 -16.96 26.07
N ILE A 753 -17.56 -17.79 26.00
CA ILE A 753 -16.22 -17.33 25.65
C ILE A 753 -16.19 -16.94 24.18
N THR A 754 -15.72 -15.73 23.94
CA THR A 754 -15.48 -15.10 22.66
C THR A 754 -14.05 -14.57 22.66
N GLU A 755 -13.61 -14.15 21.48
CA GLU A 755 -12.33 -13.49 21.30
C GLU A 755 -12.10 -12.31 22.28
N ASN A 756 -13.16 -11.55 22.59
CA ASN A 756 -13.05 -10.32 23.39
C ASN A 756 -13.07 -10.53 24.91
N ASN A 757 -13.47 -11.71 25.40
CA ASN A 757 -13.66 -11.97 26.83
C ASN A 757 -12.94 -13.23 27.34
N GLN A 758 -12.24 -13.97 26.47
CA GLN A 758 -11.56 -15.23 26.80
C GLN A 758 -10.59 -15.18 27.98
N ARG A 759 -9.93 -14.04 28.26
CA ARG A 759 -8.99 -13.95 29.38
C ARG A 759 -9.67 -13.94 30.75
N ALA A 760 -10.98 -13.66 30.79
CA ALA A 760 -11.74 -13.69 32.02
C ALA A 760 -11.99 -15.12 32.55
N ASP A 761 -11.76 -16.15 31.73
CA ASP A 761 -11.70 -17.56 32.14
C ASP A 761 -10.28 -17.91 32.60
N VAL A 762 -9.97 -17.49 33.82
CA VAL A 762 -8.62 -17.53 34.40
C VAL A 762 -8.19 -18.96 34.71
N ASN A 763 -9.11 -19.76 35.22
CA ASN A 763 -8.82 -21.14 35.59
C ASN A 763 -8.82 -22.07 34.36
N GLY A 764 -9.34 -21.60 33.22
CA GLY A 764 -9.30 -22.27 31.93
C GLY A 764 -10.29 -23.43 31.82
N ASP A 765 -11.36 -23.44 32.62
CA ASP A 765 -12.43 -24.45 32.59
C ASP A 765 -13.51 -24.15 31.54
N ARG A 766 -13.34 -23.05 30.80
CA ARG A 766 -14.23 -22.56 29.74
C ARG A 766 -15.55 -21.99 30.26
N VAL A 767 -15.63 -21.61 31.54
CA VAL A 767 -16.81 -21.01 32.18
C VAL A 767 -16.41 -19.84 33.09
N ILE A 768 -16.65 -18.61 32.65
CA ILE A 768 -16.33 -17.41 33.46
C ILE A 768 -17.25 -17.31 34.68
N ASN A 769 -16.73 -17.63 35.87
CA ASN A 769 -17.52 -17.70 37.10
C ASN A 769 -16.72 -17.35 38.38
N ILE A 770 -17.34 -17.58 39.55
CA ILE A 770 -16.74 -17.24 40.87
C ILE A 770 -15.39 -17.92 41.11
N LEU A 771 -15.12 -19.06 40.47
CA LEU A 771 -13.86 -19.78 40.58
C LEU A 771 -12.70 -19.04 39.88
N ASP A 772 -12.94 -18.36 38.76
CA ASP A 772 -11.95 -17.51 38.09
C ASP A 772 -11.61 -16.29 38.92
N LEU A 773 -12.63 -15.70 39.52
CA LEU A 773 -12.49 -14.55 40.41
C LEU A 773 -11.68 -14.94 41.66
N VAL A 774 -11.92 -16.14 42.20
CA VAL A 774 -11.12 -16.70 43.31
C VAL A 774 -9.70 -17.03 42.86
N ALA A 775 -9.48 -17.49 41.63
CA ALA A 775 -8.15 -17.73 41.08
C ALA A 775 -7.32 -16.44 41.04
N VAL A 776 -7.89 -15.35 40.51
CA VAL A 776 -7.26 -14.02 40.54
C VAL A 776 -7.04 -13.54 41.98
N ALA A 777 -8.05 -13.66 42.84
CA ALA A 777 -7.99 -13.18 44.22
C ALA A 777 -6.92 -13.89 45.07
N ASN A 778 -6.63 -15.16 44.79
CA ASN A 778 -5.62 -15.94 45.50
C ASN A 778 -4.19 -15.66 45.02
N ALA A 779 -4.05 -15.01 43.87
CA ALA A 779 -2.76 -14.64 43.32
C ALA A 779 -2.38 -13.18 43.59
N PHE A 780 -3.15 -12.49 44.45
CA PHE A 780 -2.81 -11.20 45.08
C PHE A 780 -1.58 -11.26 45.98
#